data_AF-A0A3A8JCF3-F1
#
_entry.id   AF-A0A3A8JCF3-F1
#
_cell.length_a   1.000
_cell.length_b   1.000
_cell.length_c   1.000
_cell.angle_alpha   90.00
_cell.angle_beta   90.00
_cell.angle_gamma   90.00
#
_symmetry.space_group_name_H-M   'P 1'
#
loop_
_entity.id
_entity.type
_entity.pdbx_description
1 polymer ?
#
loop_
_entity_poly.entity_id
_entity_poly.type
_entity_poly.pdbx_seq_one_letter_code
_entity_poly.pdbx_strand_id
1 'polypeptide(L)'
;MSPNPVWLQAFLAGSALSFAVPAHAAEPPRITTVTQTAVSLEAGGSSRLGVQALDPQGSPLTFSWSATAGSLTSPLGNATTSRLYWTAPTCLAEGSAPVMATVTNGHGLSATASFDFSVARDLSVDHQPPFTSWGFEQTEGVGFYSPSMIEAEDLRVHIPAERIRLDVDQRVSVTYVSEGSHASSALGFLYYDDLLRLGYLDVHDTYEDSSDDTLADRNGNGIADLHEDLYNLAPRTGLQARRYIGAVPRCPAQFTSGGFTYSQPELALNANCTPAFQSSARLEDARPGLHPLIDVDVVGSNAPQTPGQGYSDRGLFARIPNLLEPAHELNRFQGLGHLAFLLADDDADRSTFQQLGAVSDVSAASDGIPDYDVSAYDSSGAPRAVNPDPGISALDRTVDLGVIQGGRELVFFLVVVQEEEHDPASNRAYPCLRKQASGRCALHLKTPVSVFFSKAKWNLDQDPLGRTPVAHRNIGCTYQEACQSPSSPSACTVAGTNQKLCGWLDPVTLARLDTPAYGNIVLPQDAESVAPSGNGNMPHLMMRTVGPNQGRWLMGFEDSNGGGDRDFNDVVFRVNTEGRFSYLRSKVLSVADPACAISRVRFRKVDSMGPGCDDSASFAYAVATDCQVCDGTHCSFNPKPTWHPVTAPGTQETIIDVSSSPGHQVCWEARLKTGWFDCRLRIHEVDVGFEAAPVE
;
A
#
# COMPACT_ATOMS: atom_id res chain seq x y z
N MET A 1 -71.66 28.67 -85.56
CA MET A 1 -73.12 28.39 -85.60
C MET A 1 -73.78 29.20 -84.50
N SER A 2 -75.02 29.67 -84.70
CA SER A 2 -75.89 30.29 -83.67
C SER A 2 -76.35 29.25 -82.62
N PRO A 3 -77.08 29.60 -81.52
CA PRO A 3 -77.62 30.89 -80.99
C PRO A 3 -77.16 31.19 -79.52
N ASN A 4 -77.57 32.20 -78.73
CA ASN A 4 -78.20 33.54 -78.88
C ASN A 4 -78.00 34.38 -77.57
N PRO A 5 -78.23 35.73 -77.58
CA PRO A 5 -78.43 36.59 -76.38
C PRO A 5 -79.89 36.48 -75.85
N VAL A 6 -80.46 37.22 -74.88
CA VAL A 6 -80.37 38.64 -74.37
C VAL A 6 -80.84 38.66 -72.87
N TRP A 7 -80.89 39.74 -72.05
CA TRP A 7 -80.97 41.23 -72.17
C TRP A 7 -79.89 41.92 -71.27
N LEU A 8 -79.69 43.24 -71.07
CA LEU A 8 -80.48 44.50 -70.97
C LEU A 8 -81.33 44.60 -69.66
N GLN A 9 -81.27 45.65 -68.82
CA GLN A 9 -80.99 47.10 -69.03
C GLN A 9 -80.12 47.75 -67.92
N ALA A 10 -79.80 49.05 -68.09
CA ALA A 10 -78.82 49.83 -67.33
C ALA A 10 -79.34 50.48 -66.03
N PHE A 11 -78.43 50.92 -65.15
CA PHE A 11 -78.56 52.16 -64.37
C PHE A 11 -77.21 52.82 -64.03
N LEU A 12 -77.27 54.11 -63.69
CA LEU A 12 -76.20 55.10 -63.43
C LEU A 12 -74.92 54.59 -62.73
N ALA A 13 -73.76 54.95 -63.28
CA ALA A 13 -72.48 54.91 -62.59
C ALA A 13 -72.31 56.12 -61.65
N GLY A 14 -72.71 55.97 -60.39
CA GLY A 14 -72.45 56.95 -59.32
C GLY A 14 -71.25 56.53 -58.47
N SER A 15 -70.27 57.41 -58.29
CA SER A 15 -69.08 57.15 -57.48
C SER A 15 -69.41 57.03 -55.99
N ALA A 16 -69.27 55.83 -55.42
CA ALA A 16 -69.29 55.61 -53.98
C ALA A 16 -67.86 55.55 -53.43
N LEU A 17 -67.50 56.48 -52.55
CA LEU A 17 -66.24 56.44 -51.81
C LEU A 17 -66.23 55.27 -50.83
N SER A 18 -65.38 54.28 -51.06
CA SER A 18 -65.12 53.23 -50.07
C SER A 18 -64.29 53.81 -48.94
N PHE A 19 -64.95 54.19 -47.84
CA PHE A 19 -64.28 54.50 -46.58
C PHE A 19 -63.73 53.21 -45.98
N ALA A 20 -62.49 52.87 -46.36
CA ALA A 20 -61.68 51.95 -45.57
C ALA A 20 -61.45 52.58 -44.19
N VAL A 21 -62.22 52.14 -43.19
CA VAL A 21 -61.91 52.41 -41.79
C VAL A 21 -60.49 51.86 -41.56
N PRO A 22 -59.53 52.66 -41.06
CA PRO A 22 -58.21 52.12 -40.76
C PRO A 22 -58.36 51.06 -39.68
N ALA A 23 -58.08 49.80 -40.04
CA ALA A 23 -57.88 48.77 -39.06
C ALA A 23 -56.75 49.25 -38.14
N HIS A 24 -57.04 49.38 -36.84
CA HIS A 24 -55.98 49.64 -35.88
C HIS A 24 -54.96 48.51 -36.01
N ALA A 25 -53.68 48.88 -36.16
CA ALA A 25 -52.62 47.89 -36.09
C ALA A 25 -52.75 47.15 -34.75
N ALA A 26 -52.69 45.82 -34.78
CA ALA A 26 -52.65 45.05 -33.55
C ALA A 26 -51.38 45.44 -32.78
N GLU A 27 -51.52 45.72 -31.49
CA GLU A 27 -50.39 45.98 -30.60
C GLU A 27 -49.94 44.66 -29.97
N PRO A 28 -48.67 44.55 -29.53
CA PRO A 28 -48.27 43.48 -28.63
C PRO A 28 -48.95 43.66 -27.25
N PRO A 29 -49.14 42.56 -26.50
CA PRO A 29 -49.68 42.63 -25.14
C PRO A 29 -48.75 43.43 -24.23
N ARG A 30 -49.33 44.16 -23.27
CA ARG A 30 -48.60 45.03 -22.35
C ARG A 30 -48.48 44.35 -20.99
N ILE A 31 -47.27 43.96 -20.62
CA ILE A 31 -46.95 43.46 -19.27
C ILE A 31 -47.06 44.66 -18.30
N THR A 32 -47.99 44.59 -17.35
CA THR A 32 -48.26 45.67 -16.39
C THR A 32 -47.56 45.48 -15.06
N THR A 33 -47.16 44.24 -14.73
CA THR A 33 -46.56 43.91 -13.45
C THR A 33 -45.67 42.69 -13.60
N VAL A 34 -44.47 42.76 -13.03
CA VAL A 34 -43.54 41.64 -12.86
C VAL A 34 -43.27 41.50 -11.37
N THR A 35 -43.24 40.29 -10.84
CA THR A 35 -42.99 40.00 -9.43
C THR A 35 -42.03 38.84 -9.26
N GLN A 36 -41.03 39.00 -8.40
CA GLN A 36 -40.01 38.03 -8.06
C GLN A 36 -39.77 38.14 -6.54
N THR A 37 -39.76 37.02 -5.81
CA THR A 37 -39.66 37.06 -4.33
C THR A 37 -38.23 37.11 -3.80
N ALA A 38 -37.26 36.63 -4.59
CA ALA A 38 -35.83 36.66 -4.30
C ALA A 38 -35.04 36.75 -5.61
N VAL A 39 -33.92 37.48 -5.57
CA VAL A 39 -32.99 37.69 -6.70
C VAL A 39 -31.66 36.96 -6.46
N SER A 40 -31.16 36.96 -5.21
CA SER A 40 -30.09 36.06 -4.79
C SER A 40 -30.67 34.86 -4.05
N LEU A 41 -30.11 33.68 -4.29
CA LEU A 41 -30.49 32.40 -3.70
C LEU A 41 -29.26 31.50 -3.51
N GLU A 42 -29.26 30.66 -2.49
CA GLU A 42 -28.35 29.50 -2.44
C GLU A 42 -28.69 28.47 -3.53
N ALA A 43 -27.77 27.56 -3.84
CA ALA A 43 -28.04 26.40 -4.68
C ALA A 43 -29.26 25.62 -4.16
N GLY A 44 -30.20 25.24 -5.05
CA GLY A 44 -31.48 24.63 -4.66
C GLY A 44 -32.49 25.56 -3.98
N GLY A 45 -32.12 26.81 -3.68
CA GLY A 45 -33.05 27.86 -3.24
C GLY A 45 -34.14 28.12 -4.29
N SER A 46 -35.29 28.67 -3.88
CA SER A 46 -36.43 28.85 -4.79
C SER A 46 -37.09 30.23 -4.69
N SER A 47 -37.40 30.83 -5.83
CA SER A 47 -38.06 32.14 -5.95
C SER A 47 -39.38 32.00 -6.71
N ARG A 48 -40.44 32.65 -6.22
CA ARG A 48 -41.73 32.67 -6.89
C ARG A 48 -41.77 33.83 -7.88
N LEU A 49 -41.93 33.50 -9.16
CA LEU A 49 -42.04 34.43 -10.26
C LEU A 49 -43.51 34.68 -10.62
N GLY A 50 -43.79 35.82 -11.24
CA GLY A 50 -45.11 36.17 -11.71
C GLY A 50 -45.12 37.32 -12.70
N VAL A 51 -46.02 37.24 -13.67
CA VAL A 51 -46.34 38.31 -14.62
C VAL A 51 -47.84 38.59 -14.61
N GLN A 52 -48.19 39.85 -14.80
CA GLN A 52 -49.53 40.32 -15.13
C GLN A 52 -49.48 41.13 -16.42
N ALA A 53 -50.44 40.91 -17.32
CA ALA A 53 -50.50 41.58 -18.60
C ALA A 53 -51.94 41.86 -19.03
N LEU A 54 -52.08 42.83 -19.94
CA LEU A 54 -53.34 43.12 -20.65
C LEU A 54 -53.07 43.22 -22.15
N ASP A 55 -54.10 42.93 -22.95
CA ASP A 55 -54.09 43.20 -24.38
C ASP A 55 -54.80 44.53 -24.66
N PRO A 56 -54.20 45.49 -25.39
CA PRO A 56 -54.86 46.77 -25.70
C PRO A 56 -56.14 46.60 -26.54
N GLN A 57 -56.23 45.54 -27.33
CA GLN A 57 -57.38 45.16 -28.15
C GLN A 57 -58.34 44.18 -27.42
N GLY A 58 -58.04 43.78 -26.19
CA GLY A 58 -58.87 42.88 -25.37
C GLY A 58 -58.89 41.42 -25.82
N SER A 59 -57.96 41.00 -26.68
CA SER A 59 -57.85 39.61 -27.14
C SER A 59 -57.25 38.67 -26.06
N PRO A 60 -57.49 37.35 -26.12
CA PRO A 60 -56.99 36.40 -25.14
C PRO A 60 -55.45 36.37 -25.06
N LEU A 61 -54.91 36.20 -23.85
CA LEU A 61 -53.49 36.06 -23.60
C LEU A 61 -53.08 34.60 -23.35
N THR A 62 -51.99 34.19 -23.96
CA THR A 62 -51.29 32.93 -23.68
C THR A 62 -49.95 33.24 -23.02
N PHE A 63 -49.62 32.52 -21.95
CA PHE A 63 -48.37 32.68 -21.20
C PHE A 63 -47.51 31.43 -21.37
N SER A 64 -46.25 31.61 -21.81
CA SER A 64 -45.23 30.56 -21.81
C SER A 64 -44.02 31.00 -21.00
N TRP A 65 -43.31 30.03 -20.43
CA TRP A 65 -42.13 30.23 -19.60
C TRP A 65 -41.02 29.29 -20.09
N SER A 66 -39.79 29.78 -20.13
CA SER A 66 -38.60 29.01 -20.46
C SER A 66 -37.49 29.33 -19.47
N ALA A 67 -36.72 28.31 -19.08
CA ALA A 67 -35.48 28.49 -18.32
C ALA A 67 -34.29 27.90 -19.10
N THR A 68 -33.14 28.58 -19.05
CA THR A 68 -31.87 28.08 -19.57
C THR A 68 -31.03 27.39 -18.50
N ALA A 69 -31.28 27.68 -17.22
CA ALA A 69 -30.67 27.02 -16.07
C ALA A 69 -31.66 26.95 -14.89
N GLY A 70 -31.43 26.03 -13.96
CA GLY A 70 -32.39 25.71 -12.89
C GLY A 70 -33.64 25.00 -13.39
N SER A 71 -34.68 24.92 -12.57
CA SER A 71 -35.95 24.24 -12.93
C SER A 71 -37.19 25.10 -12.65
N LEU A 72 -38.26 24.86 -13.41
CA LEU A 72 -39.53 25.59 -13.33
C LEU A 72 -40.67 24.64 -12.92
N THR A 73 -41.51 25.07 -11.98
CA THR A 73 -42.78 24.38 -11.70
C THR A 73 -43.84 24.70 -12.76
N SER A 74 -44.83 23.82 -12.93
CA SER A 74 -46.02 24.07 -13.74
C SER A 74 -46.64 25.47 -13.47
N PRO A 75 -46.88 26.31 -14.49
CA PRO A 75 -47.47 27.63 -14.29
C PRO A 75 -48.91 27.57 -13.77
N LEU A 76 -49.24 28.48 -12.85
CA LEU A 76 -50.58 28.70 -12.30
C LEU A 76 -51.02 30.14 -12.61
N GLY A 77 -52.28 30.36 -12.99
CA GLY A 77 -52.70 31.66 -13.48
C GLY A 77 -54.18 31.77 -13.86
N ASN A 78 -54.50 32.85 -14.57
CA ASN A 78 -55.80 33.14 -15.16
C ASN A 78 -55.62 33.94 -16.48
N ALA A 79 -56.70 34.47 -17.05
CA ALA A 79 -56.67 35.17 -18.34
C ALA A 79 -55.74 36.41 -18.41
N THR A 80 -55.28 36.96 -17.28
CA THR A 80 -54.39 38.14 -17.23
C THR A 80 -53.16 37.97 -16.34
N THR A 81 -52.98 36.83 -15.66
CA THR A 81 -51.82 36.58 -14.78
C THR A 81 -51.27 35.17 -14.93
N SER A 82 -49.95 35.02 -14.77
CA SER A 82 -49.26 33.72 -14.71
C SER A 82 -48.15 33.77 -13.66
N ARG A 83 -47.97 32.68 -12.90
CA ARG A 83 -47.02 32.56 -11.78
C ARG A 83 -46.46 31.15 -11.70
N LEU A 84 -45.22 31.02 -11.23
CA LEU A 84 -44.56 29.73 -10.96
C LEU A 84 -43.48 29.88 -9.88
N TYR A 85 -42.84 28.79 -9.50
CA TYR A 85 -41.57 28.79 -8.77
C TYR A 85 -40.44 28.41 -9.73
N TRP A 86 -39.31 29.12 -9.62
CA TRP A 86 -38.02 28.70 -10.17
C TRP A 86 -37.12 28.26 -9.03
N THR A 87 -36.43 27.13 -9.22
CA THR A 87 -35.47 26.57 -8.28
C THR A 87 -34.06 26.67 -8.88
N ALA A 88 -33.14 27.22 -8.10
CA ALA A 88 -31.80 27.57 -8.51
C ALA A 88 -30.91 26.32 -8.77
N PRO A 89 -30.07 26.35 -9.82
CA PRO A 89 -29.05 25.33 -10.08
C PRO A 89 -27.88 25.41 -9.06
N THR A 90 -26.97 24.44 -9.14
CA THR A 90 -25.75 24.36 -8.30
C THR A 90 -24.80 25.55 -8.50
N CYS A 91 -24.72 26.06 -9.73
CA CYS A 91 -23.98 27.26 -10.09
C CYS A 91 -24.72 28.06 -11.16
N LEU A 92 -24.42 29.36 -11.25
CA LEU A 92 -24.99 30.24 -12.26
C LEU A 92 -23.96 31.30 -12.69
N ALA A 93 -24.05 31.75 -13.94
CA ALA A 93 -23.24 32.86 -14.44
C ALA A 93 -23.72 34.19 -13.83
N GLU A 94 -22.77 35.05 -13.44
CA GLU A 94 -23.08 36.36 -12.84
C GLU A 94 -23.84 37.26 -13.82
N GLY A 95 -24.86 37.97 -13.30
CA GLY A 95 -25.71 38.85 -14.11
C GLY A 95 -26.56 38.14 -15.16
N SER A 96 -26.69 36.81 -15.10
CA SER A 96 -27.52 36.07 -16.06
C SER A 96 -29.02 36.16 -15.75
N ALA A 97 -29.81 36.04 -16.82
CA ALA A 97 -31.27 36.04 -16.79
C ALA A 97 -31.80 34.63 -17.14
N PRO A 98 -31.70 33.64 -16.22
CA PRO A 98 -31.96 32.25 -16.55
C PRO A 98 -33.43 31.94 -16.87
N VAL A 99 -34.38 32.84 -16.56
CA VAL A 99 -35.81 32.64 -16.82
C VAL A 99 -36.39 33.77 -17.66
N MET A 100 -37.17 33.40 -18.68
CA MET A 100 -37.96 34.32 -19.50
C MET A 100 -39.43 33.91 -19.51
N ALA A 101 -40.31 34.87 -19.24
CA ALA A 101 -41.74 34.76 -19.51
C ALA A 101 -42.06 35.43 -20.85
N THR A 102 -42.87 34.76 -21.68
CA THR A 102 -43.42 35.31 -22.92
C THR A 102 -44.94 35.36 -22.81
N VAL A 103 -45.53 36.51 -23.12
CA VAL A 103 -46.98 36.71 -23.21
C VAL A 103 -47.32 36.96 -24.68
N THR A 104 -48.22 36.17 -25.25
CA THR A 104 -48.67 36.28 -26.64
C THR A 104 -50.17 36.52 -26.70
N ASN A 105 -50.63 37.47 -27.51
CA ASN A 105 -52.05 37.80 -27.66
C ASN A 105 -52.75 37.01 -28.80
N GLY A 106 -54.05 37.24 -28.97
CA GLY A 106 -54.86 36.58 -30.01
C GLY A 106 -54.49 36.96 -31.44
N HIS A 107 -53.61 37.94 -31.64
CA HIS A 107 -53.04 38.33 -32.94
C HIS A 107 -51.66 37.72 -33.21
N GLY A 108 -51.13 36.89 -32.30
CA GLY A 108 -49.80 36.28 -32.42
C GLY A 108 -48.65 37.25 -32.13
N LEU A 109 -48.93 38.41 -31.55
CA LEU A 109 -47.92 39.39 -31.12
C LEU A 109 -47.53 39.12 -29.67
N SER A 110 -46.24 39.28 -29.36
CA SER A 110 -45.67 38.91 -28.06
C SER A 110 -44.99 40.06 -27.34
N ALA A 111 -44.93 39.96 -26.02
CA ALA A 111 -44.05 40.73 -25.15
C ALA A 111 -43.38 39.81 -24.12
N THR A 112 -42.18 40.16 -23.68
CA THR A 112 -41.33 39.32 -22.83
C THR A 112 -40.91 40.02 -21.54
N ALA A 113 -40.72 39.24 -20.47
CA ALA A 113 -40.05 39.67 -19.25
C ALA A 113 -38.95 38.67 -18.89
N SER A 114 -37.72 39.17 -18.71
CA SER A 114 -36.62 38.42 -18.12
C SER A 114 -36.67 38.48 -16.59
N PHE A 115 -36.07 37.49 -15.94
CA PHE A 115 -35.86 37.46 -14.51
C PHE A 115 -34.39 37.16 -14.24
N ASP A 116 -33.70 38.15 -13.68
CA ASP A 116 -32.27 38.11 -13.40
C ASP A 116 -32.04 37.44 -12.04
N PHE A 117 -30.95 36.69 -11.91
CA PHE A 117 -30.65 35.93 -10.70
C PHE A 117 -29.14 35.86 -10.41
N SER A 118 -28.80 35.78 -9.12
CA SER A 118 -27.50 35.33 -8.64
C SER A 118 -27.67 34.05 -7.80
N VAL A 119 -26.90 33.01 -8.12
CA VAL A 119 -26.66 31.94 -7.15
C VAL A 119 -25.52 32.39 -6.25
N ALA A 120 -25.75 32.38 -4.95
CA ALA A 120 -24.78 32.78 -3.97
C ALA A 120 -23.57 31.84 -3.96
N ARG A 121 -22.40 32.41 -3.69
CA ARG A 121 -21.11 31.74 -3.63
C ARG A 121 -20.51 31.97 -2.24
N ASP A 122 -21.09 31.32 -1.24
CA ASP A 122 -20.74 31.55 0.16
C ASP A 122 -19.69 30.54 0.66
N LEU A 123 -18.41 30.93 0.56
CA LEU A 123 -17.28 30.19 1.12
C LEU A 123 -17.34 30.00 2.65
N SER A 124 -18.24 30.68 3.38
CA SER A 124 -18.39 30.52 4.83
C SER A 124 -19.33 29.39 5.24
N VAL A 125 -20.09 28.81 4.31
CA VAL A 125 -20.89 27.60 4.56
C VAL A 125 -19.96 26.40 4.69
N ASP A 126 -20.02 25.72 5.83
CA ASP A 126 -19.34 24.44 6.02
C ASP A 126 -20.17 23.26 5.48
N HIS A 127 -19.51 22.39 4.73
CA HIS A 127 -20.06 21.14 4.18
C HIS A 127 -19.47 19.87 4.84
N GLN A 128 -18.56 19.99 5.80
CA GLN A 128 -17.95 18.84 6.47
C GLN A 128 -18.96 18.16 7.43
N PRO A 129 -19.28 16.85 7.25
CA PRO A 129 -20.09 16.13 8.22
C PRO A 129 -19.34 15.86 9.54
N PRO A 130 -20.04 15.63 10.66
CA PRO A 130 -19.41 15.31 11.94
C PRO A 130 -18.48 14.10 11.86
N PHE A 131 -17.35 14.17 12.57
CA PHE A 131 -16.26 13.20 12.50
C PHE A 131 -16.70 11.81 12.97
N THR A 132 -17.06 10.97 12.00
CA THR A 132 -17.54 9.60 12.15
C THR A 132 -17.11 8.80 10.93
N SER A 133 -16.93 7.48 11.07
CA SER A 133 -16.51 6.60 9.96
C SER A 133 -17.39 6.67 8.71
N TRP A 134 -18.65 7.09 8.83
CA TRP A 134 -19.55 7.30 7.70
C TRP A 134 -19.16 8.49 6.80
N GLY A 135 -18.47 9.52 7.33
CA GLY A 135 -18.07 10.72 6.60
C GLY A 135 -16.78 10.60 5.79
N PHE A 136 -16.03 9.51 5.95
CA PHE A 136 -14.73 9.28 5.31
C PHE A 136 -14.79 8.10 4.35
N GLU A 137 -13.97 8.16 3.29
CA GLU A 137 -13.84 7.11 2.27
C GLU A 137 -12.62 6.21 2.57
N GLN A 138 -11.57 6.78 3.16
CA GLN A 138 -10.36 6.08 3.61
C GLN A 138 -9.96 6.59 5.00
N THR A 139 -9.56 5.68 5.89
CA THR A 139 -9.12 5.97 7.27
C THR A 139 -8.10 4.93 7.71
N GLU A 140 -6.87 5.34 7.99
CA GLU A 140 -5.75 4.44 8.28
C GLU A 140 -4.98 4.98 9.49
N GLY A 141 -5.03 4.24 10.61
CA GLY A 141 -4.43 4.67 11.87
C GLY A 141 -5.03 5.93 12.49
N VAL A 142 -6.34 6.15 12.33
CA VAL A 142 -7.07 7.25 12.96
C VAL A 142 -8.34 6.78 13.68
N GLY A 143 -8.55 7.28 14.89
CA GLY A 143 -9.67 6.93 15.75
C GLY A 143 -10.67 8.08 15.85
N PHE A 144 -11.96 7.76 15.82
CA PHE A 144 -13.06 8.72 16.00
C PHE A 144 -13.51 8.76 17.47
N TYR A 145 -12.95 9.69 18.25
CA TYR A 145 -13.18 9.78 19.70
C TYR A 145 -14.45 10.58 20.05
N SER A 146 -14.83 11.51 19.17
CA SER A 146 -16.13 12.20 19.23
C SER A 146 -16.51 12.70 17.83
N PRO A 147 -17.75 13.17 17.62
CA PRO A 147 -18.15 13.84 16.37
C PRO A 147 -17.36 15.13 16.03
N SER A 148 -16.44 15.54 16.91
CA SER A 148 -15.51 16.67 16.77
C SER A 148 -14.10 16.32 17.27
N MET A 149 -13.67 15.06 17.16
CA MET A 149 -12.29 14.67 17.43
C MET A 149 -11.87 13.42 16.65
N ILE A 150 -10.88 13.61 15.78
CA ILE A 150 -10.04 12.55 15.22
C ILE A 150 -8.69 12.60 15.94
N GLU A 151 -8.20 11.47 16.42
CA GLU A 151 -6.82 11.33 16.93
C GLU A 151 -6.06 10.34 16.03
N ALA A 152 -4.80 10.65 15.73
CA ALA A 152 -3.86 9.67 15.18
C ALA A 152 -3.70 8.54 16.21
N GLU A 153 -4.12 7.33 15.85
CA GLU A 153 -4.00 6.20 16.76
C GLU A 153 -2.54 5.91 17.05
N ASP A 154 -2.29 5.46 18.28
CA ASP A 154 -1.01 4.89 18.66
C ASP A 154 -0.90 3.53 17.98
N LEU A 155 -0.46 3.55 16.71
CA LEU A 155 -0.17 2.42 15.84
C LEU A 155 1.00 1.59 16.38
N ARG A 156 0.79 1.00 17.57
CA ARG A 156 1.48 -0.17 18.12
C ARG A 156 1.15 -1.43 17.32
N VAL A 157 1.21 -1.30 16.00
CA VAL A 157 1.44 -2.44 15.13
C VAL A 157 2.86 -2.89 15.46
N HIS A 158 2.96 -3.78 16.45
CA HIS A 158 3.95 -4.84 16.40
C HIS A 158 3.70 -5.52 15.05
N ILE A 159 4.51 -5.16 14.06
CA ILE A 159 4.52 -5.84 12.78
C ILE A 159 5.10 -7.22 13.09
N PRO A 160 4.35 -8.33 12.97
CA PRO A 160 4.88 -9.65 13.27
C PRO A 160 5.78 -10.09 12.12
N ALA A 161 6.79 -10.92 12.42
CA ALA A 161 7.65 -11.54 11.40
C ALA A 161 6.84 -12.27 10.31
N GLU A 162 5.72 -12.88 10.72
CA GLU A 162 4.78 -13.60 9.85
C GLU A 162 3.94 -12.68 8.91
N ARG A 163 3.93 -11.35 9.08
CA ARG A 163 3.07 -10.45 8.28
C ARG A 163 3.61 -9.01 8.22
N ILE A 164 4.60 -8.78 7.36
CA ILE A 164 5.29 -7.48 7.24
C ILE A 164 4.62 -6.63 6.14
N ARG A 165 3.35 -6.25 6.38
CA ARG A 165 2.54 -5.41 5.48
C ARG A 165 2.84 -3.92 5.69
N LEU A 166 2.84 -3.15 4.59
CA LEU A 166 2.88 -1.70 4.58
C LEU A 166 1.52 -1.17 4.11
N ASP A 167 0.76 -0.52 4.99
CA ASP A 167 -0.59 -0.07 4.65
C ASP A 167 -0.57 1.09 3.63
N VAL A 168 0.25 2.12 3.90
CA VAL A 168 0.50 3.28 3.01
C VAL A 168 1.85 3.19 2.29
N ASP A 169 1.96 3.89 1.16
CA ASP A 169 3.22 4.17 0.44
C ASP A 169 4.29 4.70 1.42
N GLN A 170 5.40 3.98 1.57
CA GLN A 170 6.48 4.30 2.51
C GLN A 170 7.84 4.18 1.82
N ARG A 171 8.75 5.13 2.07
CA ARG A 171 10.17 4.91 1.73
C ARG A 171 10.77 3.98 2.78
N VAL A 172 11.37 2.88 2.35
CA VAL A 172 11.94 1.88 3.26
C VAL A 172 13.45 1.83 3.07
N SER A 173 14.21 1.84 4.17
CA SER A 173 15.65 1.57 4.15
C SER A 173 16.02 0.48 5.15
N VAL A 174 17.05 -0.29 4.82
CA VAL A 174 17.59 -1.36 5.68
C VAL A 174 19.04 -1.04 5.99
N THR A 175 19.36 -1.06 7.28
CA THR A 175 20.68 -0.76 7.83
C THR A 175 21.24 -2.02 8.47
N TYR A 176 22.43 -2.43 8.05
CA TYR A 176 23.22 -3.46 8.72
C TYR A 176 23.65 -2.99 10.12
N VAL A 177 23.47 -3.80 11.16
CA VAL A 177 23.76 -3.44 12.57
C VAL A 177 24.88 -4.29 13.17
N SER A 178 24.83 -5.60 13.01
CA SER A 178 25.86 -6.52 13.50
C SER A 178 25.77 -7.86 12.81
N GLU A 179 26.88 -8.59 12.89
CA GLU A 179 27.02 -10.03 12.68
C GLU A 179 27.74 -10.56 13.93
N GLY A 180 27.54 -11.84 14.26
CA GLY A 180 28.13 -12.48 15.44
C GLY A 180 28.32 -13.99 15.28
N SER A 181 28.34 -14.49 14.04
CA SER A 181 28.39 -15.90 13.67
C SER A 181 29.78 -16.23 13.06
N HIS A 182 29.85 -17.35 12.34
CA HIS A 182 30.91 -17.75 11.43
C HIS A 182 30.33 -18.14 10.04
N ALA A 183 29.06 -17.86 9.76
CA ALA A 183 28.36 -18.22 8.53
C ALA A 183 28.10 -17.01 7.64
N SER A 184 28.66 -17.01 6.42
CA SER A 184 28.42 -15.93 5.47
C SER A 184 26.99 -15.96 4.95
N SER A 185 26.27 -14.85 5.13
CA SER A 185 24.84 -14.76 4.83
C SER A 185 24.47 -13.55 3.96
N ALA A 186 23.32 -13.60 3.27
CA ALA A 186 22.82 -12.56 2.39
C ALA A 186 21.35 -12.26 2.70
N LEU A 187 21.01 -11.00 2.97
CA LEU A 187 19.65 -10.55 3.26
C LEU A 187 18.96 -10.05 1.98
N GLY A 188 17.76 -10.57 1.72
CA GLY A 188 16.85 -9.99 0.73
C GLY A 188 15.39 -10.02 1.16
N PHE A 189 14.50 -9.66 0.25
CA PHE A 189 13.06 -9.78 0.43
C PHE A 189 12.35 -10.13 -0.87
N LEU A 190 11.16 -10.71 -0.71
CA LEU A 190 10.17 -10.98 -1.75
C LEU A 190 8.92 -10.14 -1.49
N TYR A 191 8.16 -9.82 -2.54
CA TYR A 191 6.78 -9.38 -2.38
C TYR A 191 5.86 -10.59 -2.28
N TYR A 192 5.06 -10.64 -1.21
CA TYR A 192 4.02 -11.65 -1.03
C TYR A 192 3.08 -11.75 -2.25
N ASP A 193 2.67 -10.59 -2.78
CA ASP A 193 1.74 -10.48 -3.90
C ASP A 193 2.25 -11.16 -5.18
N ASP A 194 3.57 -11.12 -5.40
CA ASP A 194 4.20 -11.77 -6.55
C ASP A 194 4.30 -13.29 -6.37
N LEU A 195 4.43 -13.78 -5.13
CA LEU A 195 4.35 -15.21 -4.84
C LEU A 195 2.94 -15.77 -5.01
N LEU A 196 1.92 -15.03 -4.56
CA LEU A 196 0.51 -15.33 -4.79
C LEU A 196 0.18 -15.35 -6.29
N ARG A 197 0.60 -14.30 -7.02
CA ARG A 197 0.41 -14.15 -8.48
C ARG A 197 1.05 -15.27 -9.30
N LEU A 198 2.15 -15.85 -8.82
CA LEU A 198 2.83 -16.99 -9.43
C LEU A 198 2.33 -18.36 -8.93
N GLY A 199 1.40 -18.38 -7.99
CA GLY A 199 0.73 -19.58 -7.50
C GLY A 199 1.53 -20.37 -6.47
N TYR A 200 2.58 -19.83 -5.88
CA TYR A 200 3.37 -20.55 -4.85
C TYR A 200 2.61 -20.74 -3.53
N LEU A 201 1.50 -20.03 -3.33
CA LEU A 201 0.74 -19.99 -2.09
C LEU A 201 -0.62 -20.67 -2.22
N ASP A 202 -1.10 -21.20 -1.10
CA ASP A 202 -2.48 -21.58 -0.84
C ASP A 202 -3.00 -20.74 0.33
N VAL A 203 -4.15 -20.09 0.13
CA VAL A 203 -4.61 -18.92 0.90
C VAL A 203 -5.92 -19.16 1.68
N HIS A 204 -6.32 -20.43 1.85
CA HIS A 204 -7.40 -20.91 2.76
C HIS A 204 -8.74 -20.14 2.76
N ASP A 205 -9.03 -19.41 1.68
CA ASP A 205 -10.06 -18.36 1.56
C ASP A 205 -9.96 -17.18 2.56
N THR A 206 -8.80 -16.99 3.20
CA THR A 206 -8.46 -15.98 4.22
C THR A 206 -7.72 -14.76 3.64
N TYR A 207 -8.19 -14.24 2.49
CA TYR A 207 -7.56 -13.15 1.70
C TYR A 207 -7.13 -11.85 2.44
N GLU A 208 -7.61 -11.61 3.67
CA GLU A 208 -7.24 -10.45 4.51
C GLU A 208 -6.27 -10.82 5.66
N ASP A 209 -5.80 -12.07 5.76
CA ASP A 209 -4.79 -12.50 6.74
C ASP A 209 -3.80 -13.55 6.24
N SER A 210 -2.79 -13.08 5.53
CA SER A 210 -1.62 -13.83 5.02
C SER A 210 -0.75 -14.53 6.08
N SER A 211 -1.12 -14.46 7.37
CA SER A 211 -0.39 -15.13 8.45
C SER A 211 -0.81 -16.60 8.65
N ASP A 212 -1.99 -17.03 8.14
CA ASP A 212 -2.39 -18.44 8.20
C ASP A 212 -1.91 -19.28 7.00
N ASP A 213 -1.79 -18.66 5.82
CA ASP A 213 -1.22 -19.13 4.54
C ASP A 213 -0.11 -20.21 4.58
N THR A 214 -0.17 -21.09 3.58
CA THR A 214 0.81 -22.17 3.37
C THR A 214 1.36 -22.18 1.95
N LEU A 215 2.56 -22.73 1.77
CA LEU A 215 3.12 -22.98 0.44
C LEU A 215 2.34 -24.11 -0.26
N ALA A 216 2.05 -23.94 -1.55
CA ALA A 216 1.30 -24.91 -2.35
C ALA A 216 2.19 -26.03 -2.91
N ASP A 217 1.61 -27.21 -3.10
CA ASP A 217 2.14 -28.31 -3.92
C ASP A 217 1.10 -28.63 -5.00
N ARG A 218 1.09 -27.87 -6.09
CA ARG A 218 0.09 -27.99 -7.16
C ARG A 218 0.36 -29.17 -8.10
N ASN A 219 1.57 -29.72 -8.07
CA ASN A 219 1.97 -30.84 -8.92
C ASN A 219 1.89 -32.21 -8.20
N GLY A 220 1.69 -32.20 -6.88
CA GLY A 220 1.27 -33.33 -6.06
C GLY A 220 2.39 -34.30 -5.71
N ASN A 221 3.63 -33.81 -5.56
CA ASN A 221 4.82 -34.66 -5.32
C ASN A 221 5.31 -34.66 -3.86
N GLY A 222 4.76 -33.77 -3.02
CA GLY A 222 5.04 -33.62 -1.60
C GLY A 222 6.14 -32.61 -1.26
N ILE A 223 6.79 -31.99 -2.26
CA ILE A 223 7.65 -30.82 -2.07
C ILE A 223 6.84 -29.59 -2.47
N ALA A 224 6.90 -28.50 -1.69
CA ALA A 224 6.19 -27.28 -2.04
C ALA A 224 6.80 -26.64 -3.31
N ASP A 225 5.95 -26.11 -4.18
CA ASP A 225 6.30 -25.50 -5.47
C ASP A 225 7.37 -24.39 -5.34
N LEU A 226 7.38 -23.66 -4.22
CA LEU A 226 8.41 -22.66 -3.91
C LEU A 226 9.77 -23.31 -3.62
N HIS A 227 9.79 -24.36 -2.79
CA HIS A 227 11.02 -25.08 -2.45
C HIS A 227 11.58 -25.85 -3.66
N GLU A 228 10.71 -26.33 -4.56
CA GLU A 228 11.13 -26.91 -5.82
C GLU A 228 11.85 -25.91 -6.73
N ASP A 229 11.37 -24.67 -6.81
CA ASP A 229 11.94 -23.65 -7.70
C ASP A 229 13.14 -22.92 -7.07
N LEU A 230 13.25 -22.84 -5.74
CA LEU A 230 14.47 -22.43 -5.04
C LEU A 230 15.66 -23.35 -5.38
N TYR A 231 15.44 -24.66 -5.30
CA TYR A 231 16.52 -25.66 -5.45
C TYR A 231 16.53 -26.34 -6.83
N ASN A 232 15.65 -25.92 -7.75
CA ASN A 232 15.47 -26.49 -9.10
C ASN A 232 15.23 -28.02 -9.10
N LEU A 233 14.45 -28.51 -8.14
CA LEU A 233 14.22 -29.95 -7.87
C LEU A 233 13.28 -30.63 -8.86
N ALA A 234 12.33 -29.90 -9.44
CA ALA A 234 11.31 -30.50 -10.29
C ALA A 234 11.92 -31.15 -11.57
N PRO A 235 11.29 -32.21 -12.12
CA PRO A 235 11.58 -32.66 -13.47
C PRO A 235 11.16 -31.59 -14.51
N ARG A 236 11.82 -31.54 -15.67
CA ARG A 236 11.51 -30.54 -16.72
C ARG A 236 10.40 -30.97 -17.69
N THR A 237 9.89 -32.19 -17.57
CA THR A 237 8.88 -32.81 -18.44
C THR A 237 8.12 -33.88 -17.68
N GLY A 238 6.81 -34.02 -17.93
CA GLY A 238 5.94 -34.95 -17.22
C GLY A 238 4.80 -34.23 -16.50
N LEU A 239 4.14 -34.91 -15.56
CA LEU A 239 3.03 -34.32 -14.79
C LEU A 239 3.52 -33.48 -13.60
N GLN A 240 4.62 -33.88 -12.97
CA GLN A 240 5.29 -33.18 -11.87
C GLN A 240 6.20 -32.03 -12.36
N ALA A 241 6.03 -31.56 -13.60
CA ALA A 241 7.03 -30.72 -14.24
C ALA A 241 6.87 -29.23 -13.91
N ARG A 242 7.96 -28.60 -13.45
CA ARG A 242 8.05 -27.15 -13.28
C ARG A 242 9.06 -26.52 -14.24
N ARG A 243 9.04 -25.19 -14.35
CA ARG A 243 9.98 -24.43 -15.18
C ARG A 243 11.29 -24.27 -14.42
N TYR A 244 12.41 -24.74 -14.98
CA TYR A 244 13.74 -24.46 -14.44
C TYR A 244 13.96 -22.95 -14.29
N ILE A 245 14.41 -22.52 -13.11
CA ILE A 245 14.83 -21.15 -12.80
C ILE A 245 16.32 -21.03 -13.12
N GLY A 246 16.67 -20.40 -14.24
CA GLY A 246 18.06 -20.28 -14.70
C GLY A 246 18.25 -20.39 -16.22
N ALA A 247 19.42 -19.96 -16.71
CA ALA A 247 19.78 -20.02 -18.13
C ALA A 247 19.95 -21.48 -18.63
N VAL A 248 20.93 -22.22 -18.11
CA VAL A 248 21.21 -23.63 -18.46
C VAL A 248 21.83 -24.37 -17.27
N PRO A 249 21.21 -25.47 -16.80
CA PRO A 249 21.74 -26.32 -15.72
C PRO A 249 23.21 -26.70 -15.86
N ARG A 250 23.94 -26.58 -14.75
CA ARG A 250 25.28 -27.12 -14.51
C ARG A 250 25.23 -28.63 -14.33
N CYS A 251 24.27 -29.13 -13.55
CA CYS A 251 24.16 -30.54 -13.23
C CYS A 251 22.93 -31.21 -13.89
N PRO A 252 23.11 -32.28 -14.69
CA PRO A 252 22.01 -33.01 -15.33
C PRO A 252 21.51 -34.22 -14.51
N ALA A 253 22.04 -34.42 -13.30
CA ALA A 253 21.74 -35.59 -12.48
C ALA A 253 20.28 -35.58 -11.98
N GLN A 254 19.68 -36.76 -11.89
CA GLN A 254 18.33 -36.96 -11.37
C GLN A 254 18.34 -38.01 -10.25
N PHE A 255 17.25 -38.09 -9.50
CA PHE A 255 17.02 -39.12 -8.49
C PHE A 255 15.52 -39.47 -8.38
N THR A 256 15.21 -40.57 -7.72
CA THR A 256 13.82 -41.01 -7.49
C THR A 256 13.60 -41.26 -6.01
N SER A 257 12.59 -40.61 -5.42
CA SER A 257 12.27 -40.72 -4.00
C SER A 257 10.75 -40.65 -3.78
N GLY A 258 10.20 -41.56 -2.98
CA GLY A 258 8.76 -41.62 -2.72
C GLY A 258 7.88 -41.96 -3.94
N GLY A 259 8.48 -42.46 -5.03
CA GLY A 259 7.79 -42.74 -6.30
C GLY A 259 7.86 -41.61 -7.34
N PHE A 260 8.32 -40.41 -6.95
CA PHE A 260 8.52 -39.27 -7.84
C PHE A 260 9.98 -39.16 -8.30
N THR A 261 10.21 -38.52 -9.45
CA THR A 261 11.54 -38.32 -10.04
C THR A 261 11.87 -36.84 -10.11
N TYR A 262 13.05 -36.49 -9.61
CA TYR A 262 13.51 -35.13 -9.36
C TYR A 262 14.86 -34.88 -10.03
N SER A 263 15.17 -33.61 -10.30
CA SER A 263 16.52 -33.12 -10.59
C SER A 263 17.32 -33.01 -9.29
N GLN A 264 18.61 -33.38 -9.28
CA GLN A 264 19.45 -33.17 -8.09
C GLN A 264 19.86 -31.69 -7.98
N PRO A 265 19.66 -31.03 -6.82
CA PRO A 265 19.68 -29.58 -6.71
C PRO A 265 21.09 -29.00 -6.81
N GLU A 266 21.29 -28.05 -7.71
CA GLU A 266 22.63 -27.58 -8.11
C GLU A 266 23.35 -26.77 -7.01
N LEU A 267 22.60 -26.22 -6.07
CA LEU A 267 23.10 -25.56 -4.86
C LEU A 267 23.68 -26.56 -3.83
N ALA A 268 23.36 -27.86 -3.95
CA ALA A 268 23.82 -28.91 -3.04
C ALA A 268 24.84 -29.88 -3.66
N LEU A 269 25.31 -29.59 -4.89
CA LEU A 269 26.23 -30.45 -5.64
C LEU A 269 27.60 -29.78 -5.85
N ASN A 270 28.67 -30.54 -5.62
CA ASN A 270 30.05 -30.11 -5.88
C ASN A 270 30.30 -29.67 -7.35
N ALA A 271 31.46 -29.06 -7.60
CA ALA A 271 31.83 -28.54 -8.93
C ALA A 271 31.78 -29.60 -10.06
N ASN A 272 31.99 -30.88 -9.72
CA ASN A 272 31.98 -32.01 -10.65
C ASN A 272 30.58 -32.60 -10.89
N CYS A 273 29.53 -32.06 -10.26
CA CYS A 273 28.17 -32.61 -10.26
C CYS A 273 28.11 -34.10 -9.84
N THR A 274 28.95 -34.51 -8.87
CA THR A 274 28.92 -35.89 -8.34
C THR A 274 27.54 -36.20 -7.78
N PRO A 275 26.83 -37.26 -8.24
CA PRO A 275 25.51 -37.61 -7.73
C PRO A 275 25.54 -37.84 -6.21
N ALA A 276 24.64 -37.17 -5.50
CA ALA A 276 24.64 -37.09 -4.04
C ALA A 276 23.27 -37.50 -3.44
N PHE A 277 22.59 -38.46 -4.05
CA PHE A 277 21.36 -39.04 -3.49
C PHE A 277 21.65 -40.32 -2.71
N GLN A 278 21.14 -40.41 -1.48
CA GLN A 278 21.18 -41.59 -0.64
C GLN A 278 19.75 -41.96 -0.21
N SER A 279 19.23 -43.04 -0.77
CA SER A 279 17.96 -43.63 -0.32
C SER A 279 18.14 -44.35 1.02
N SER A 280 17.15 -44.26 1.92
CA SER A 280 17.15 -44.97 3.21
C SER A 280 18.44 -44.75 4.04
N ALA A 281 18.93 -43.52 4.09
CA ALA A 281 19.91 -43.11 5.09
C ALA A 281 19.32 -43.24 6.51
N ARG A 282 20.17 -43.52 7.49
CA ARG A 282 19.75 -43.68 8.88
C ARG A 282 20.12 -42.46 9.69
N LEU A 283 19.18 -41.53 9.82
CA LEU A 283 19.29 -40.27 10.55
C LEU A 283 18.36 -40.27 11.75
N GLU A 284 18.40 -39.24 12.59
CA GLU A 284 17.49 -39.09 13.72
C GLU A 284 16.16 -38.42 13.29
N ASP A 285 15.08 -38.61 14.06
CA ASP A 285 13.79 -37.97 13.77
C ASP A 285 13.80 -36.52 14.29
N ALA A 286 14.04 -35.56 13.40
CA ALA A 286 14.15 -34.12 13.70
C ALA A 286 12.84 -33.44 14.17
N ARG A 287 11.82 -34.21 14.58
CA ARG A 287 10.63 -33.68 15.27
C ARG A 287 10.90 -33.42 16.76
N PRO A 288 10.09 -32.57 17.41
CA PRO A 288 10.15 -32.31 18.85
C PRO A 288 10.23 -33.55 19.75
N GLY A 289 11.24 -33.58 20.63
CA GLY A 289 11.23 -34.39 21.85
C GLY A 289 12.27 -35.51 21.93
N LEU A 290 11.94 -36.70 21.41
CA LEU A 290 12.87 -37.83 21.34
C LEU A 290 13.19 -38.09 19.87
N HIS A 291 14.48 -38.23 19.56
CA HIS A 291 14.99 -38.34 18.18
C HIS A 291 15.47 -39.77 17.88
N PRO A 292 14.59 -40.77 17.71
CA PRO A 292 15.00 -42.12 17.36
C PRO A 292 15.61 -42.17 15.95
N LEU A 293 16.57 -43.07 15.74
CA LEU A 293 17.11 -43.34 14.41
C LEU A 293 16.02 -43.94 13.48
N ILE A 294 15.74 -43.24 12.39
CA ILE A 294 14.78 -43.55 11.34
C ILE A 294 15.47 -43.73 9.98
N ASP A 295 14.88 -44.55 9.12
CA ASP A 295 15.26 -44.63 7.71
C ASP A 295 14.57 -43.49 6.92
N VAL A 296 15.34 -42.69 6.18
CA VAL A 296 14.87 -41.51 5.44
C VAL A 296 15.72 -41.28 4.19
N ASP A 297 15.16 -40.71 3.13
CA ASP A 297 15.94 -40.35 1.94
C ASP A 297 16.67 -39.01 2.14
N VAL A 298 17.87 -38.86 1.56
CA VAL A 298 18.68 -37.64 1.62
C VAL A 298 19.19 -37.31 0.21
N VAL A 299 19.15 -36.04 -0.17
CA VAL A 299 19.78 -35.54 -1.41
C VAL A 299 20.72 -34.38 -1.12
N GLY A 300 21.89 -34.38 -1.76
CA GLY A 300 22.88 -33.30 -1.71
C GLY A 300 24.10 -33.61 -0.83
N SER A 301 24.99 -32.62 -0.71
CA SER A 301 26.29 -32.72 -0.04
C SER A 301 26.69 -31.38 0.58
N ASN A 302 27.53 -31.42 1.63
CA ASN A 302 28.21 -30.21 2.13
C ASN A 302 29.33 -29.82 1.17
N ALA A 303 29.80 -28.57 1.27
CA ALA A 303 30.97 -28.10 0.56
C ALA A 303 32.27 -28.68 1.14
N PRO A 304 33.33 -28.83 0.33
CA PRO A 304 34.70 -28.79 0.81
C PRO A 304 35.14 -27.32 0.98
N GLN A 305 36.18 -27.08 1.79
CA GLN A 305 36.77 -25.77 2.11
C GLN A 305 37.28 -24.92 0.91
N THR A 306 37.07 -25.36 -0.34
CA THR A 306 37.26 -24.55 -1.55
C THR A 306 36.33 -25.09 -2.67
N PRO A 307 35.12 -24.54 -2.84
CA PRO A 307 34.09 -25.14 -3.70
C PRO A 307 34.17 -24.73 -5.18
N GLY A 308 34.84 -23.61 -5.49
CA GLY A 308 34.99 -23.09 -6.85
C GLY A 308 33.65 -22.80 -7.53
N GLN A 309 33.25 -23.67 -8.47
CA GLN A 309 32.00 -23.57 -9.24
C GLN A 309 30.96 -24.63 -8.81
N GLY A 310 31.15 -25.30 -7.67
CA GLY A 310 30.11 -26.10 -7.01
C GLY A 310 29.10 -25.22 -6.28
N TYR A 311 28.00 -25.82 -5.82
CA TYR A 311 27.02 -25.18 -4.93
C TYR A 311 26.53 -23.84 -5.53
N SER A 312 26.05 -23.94 -6.76
CA SER A 312 25.57 -22.83 -7.60
C SER A 312 24.80 -23.40 -8.80
N ASP A 313 23.71 -22.73 -9.14
CA ASP A 313 22.78 -22.93 -10.26
C ASP A 313 23.00 -21.91 -11.41
N ARG A 314 24.15 -21.22 -11.39
CA ARG A 314 24.64 -20.28 -12.43
C ARG A 314 23.79 -19.01 -12.62
N GLY A 315 23.35 -18.42 -11.52
CA GLY A 315 22.74 -17.10 -11.50
C GLY A 315 23.72 -15.94 -11.73
N LEU A 316 23.22 -14.75 -11.43
CA LEU A 316 23.99 -13.52 -11.23
C LEU A 316 24.99 -13.66 -10.06
N PHE A 317 24.61 -14.37 -9.00
CA PHE A 317 25.40 -14.61 -7.80
C PHE A 317 25.65 -16.10 -7.57
N ALA A 318 26.79 -16.42 -6.97
CA ALA A 318 27.05 -17.78 -6.52
C ALA A 318 26.41 -18.00 -5.15
N ARG A 319 25.96 -19.23 -4.86
CA ARG A 319 25.25 -19.62 -3.62
C ARG A 319 23.92 -18.92 -3.32
N ILE A 320 23.50 -17.88 -4.03
CA ILE A 320 22.12 -17.37 -3.95
C ILE A 320 21.25 -18.15 -4.95
N PRO A 321 20.08 -18.69 -4.55
CA PRO A 321 19.15 -19.32 -5.49
C PRO A 321 18.69 -18.41 -6.62
N ASN A 322 18.67 -18.89 -7.87
CA ASN A 322 18.20 -18.14 -9.05
C ASN A 322 16.81 -17.49 -8.91
N LEU A 323 15.98 -17.96 -7.98
CA LEU A 323 14.64 -17.41 -7.68
C LEU A 323 14.68 -16.21 -6.71
N LEU A 324 15.70 -16.13 -5.85
CA LEU A 324 15.92 -15.07 -4.86
C LEU A 324 16.83 -13.95 -5.37
N GLU A 325 17.37 -14.10 -6.58
CA GLU A 325 18.02 -13.03 -7.30
C GLU A 325 17.02 -11.99 -7.84
N PRO A 326 17.48 -10.77 -8.18
CA PRO A 326 16.74 -9.88 -9.07
C PRO A 326 16.53 -10.49 -10.46
N ALA A 327 15.45 -10.10 -11.15
CA ALA A 327 15.13 -10.58 -12.49
C ALA A 327 16.23 -10.22 -13.50
N HIS A 328 17.04 -11.21 -13.91
CA HIS A 328 18.24 -11.01 -14.71
C HIS A 328 18.34 -12.02 -15.87
N GLU A 329 19.13 -11.73 -16.91
CA GLU A 329 19.23 -12.63 -18.08
C GLU A 329 19.77 -14.03 -17.73
N LEU A 330 20.65 -14.12 -16.72
CA LEU A 330 21.21 -15.38 -16.22
C LEU A 330 20.15 -16.26 -15.54
N ASN A 331 19.15 -15.67 -14.87
CA ASN A 331 17.96 -16.39 -14.38
C ASN A 331 16.77 -16.36 -15.36
N ARG A 332 16.98 -15.92 -16.62
CA ARG A 332 15.94 -15.73 -17.67
C ARG A 332 14.77 -14.82 -17.23
N PHE A 333 15.06 -13.81 -16.41
CA PHE A 333 14.07 -12.91 -15.80
C PHE A 333 13.01 -13.70 -15.00
N GLN A 334 13.49 -14.62 -14.16
CA GLN A 334 12.66 -15.43 -13.25
C GLN A 334 12.94 -15.17 -11.77
N GLY A 335 14.06 -14.51 -11.45
CA GLY A 335 14.35 -14.02 -10.11
C GLY A 335 13.26 -13.05 -9.64
N LEU A 336 12.86 -13.19 -8.38
CA LEU A 336 11.79 -12.43 -7.72
C LEU A 336 12.31 -11.62 -6.53
N GLY A 337 13.54 -11.88 -6.10
CA GLY A 337 14.10 -11.32 -4.89
C GLY A 337 14.74 -9.96 -5.10
N HIS A 338 14.74 -9.18 -4.03
CA HIS A 338 15.47 -7.93 -3.91
C HIS A 338 16.53 -8.14 -2.83
N LEU A 339 17.80 -8.22 -3.24
CA LEU A 339 18.91 -8.47 -2.31
C LEU A 339 19.40 -7.13 -1.76
N ALA A 340 19.18 -6.91 -0.45
CA ALA A 340 19.61 -5.71 0.25
C ALA A 340 21.08 -5.81 0.67
N PHE A 341 21.53 -7.00 1.09
CA PHE A 341 22.94 -7.30 1.37
C PHE A 341 23.29 -8.66 0.76
N LEU A 342 24.38 -8.69 -0.01
CA LEU A 342 24.92 -9.91 -0.65
C LEU A 342 25.87 -10.68 0.28
N LEU A 343 26.31 -10.01 1.34
CA LEU A 343 27.12 -10.55 2.41
C LEU A 343 26.85 -9.72 3.68
N ALA A 344 26.67 -10.39 4.81
CA ALA A 344 26.80 -9.83 6.15
C ALA A 344 28.01 -10.48 6.80
N ASP A 345 29.03 -9.66 7.07
CA ASP A 345 30.39 -10.00 7.50
C ASP A 345 31.01 -8.66 7.97
N ASP A 346 31.51 -8.58 9.20
CA ASP A 346 32.04 -7.36 9.91
C ASP A 346 33.05 -7.85 10.96
N ASP A 347 33.98 -8.70 10.51
CA ASP A 347 34.78 -9.65 11.29
C ASP A 347 36.25 -9.13 11.45
N ALA A 348 37.21 -9.99 11.79
CA ALA A 348 38.61 -9.66 11.98
C ALA A 348 39.60 -10.39 11.04
N ASP A 349 39.16 -11.20 10.06
CA ASP A 349 40.00 -11.78 9.01
C ASP A 349 39.78 -11.21 7.59
N ARG A 350 39.63 -12.03 6.53
CA ARG A 350 39.35 -11.68 5.12
C ARG A 350 38.72 -12.86 4.36
N SER A 351 37.91 -13.69 5.01
CA SER A 351 37.44 -14.95 4.43
C SER A 351 36.05 -15.42 4.84
N THR A 352 35.07 -15.08 3.98
CA THR A 352 33.74 -15.72 3.95
C THR A 352 33.82 -17.25 4.11
N PHE A 353 32.86 -17.84 4.84
CA PHE A 353 32.84 -19.25 5.24
C PHE A 353 33.20 -20.19 4.08
N GLN A 354 34.30 -20.93 4.19
CA GLN A 354 34.81 -21.86 3.16
C GLN A 354 34.93 -21.27 1.73
N GLN A 355 35.03 -19.94 1.58
CA GLN A 355 34.96 -19.21 0.31
C GLN A 355 33.62 -19.43 -0.45
N LEU A 356 32.52 -19.47 0.31
CA LEU A 356 31.15 -19.65 -0.19
C LEU A 356 30.31 -18.36 -0.23
N GLY A 357 30.80 -17.22 0.24
CA GLY A 357 30.09 -15.94 0.11
C GLY A 357 29.66 -15.64 -1.33
N ALA A 358 28.52 -14.97 -1.50
CA ALA A 358 28.03 -14.57 -2.82
C ALA A 358 28.90 -13.47 -3.46
N VAL A 359 29.50 -12.64 -2.61
CA VAL A 359 30.59 -11.71 -2.90
C VAL A 359 31.79 -12.04 -2.00
N SER A 360 32.95 -11.45 -2.29
CA SER A 360 34.11 -11.53 -1.41
C SER A 360 34.04 -10.44 -0.35
N ASP A 361 34.22 -10.84 0.90
CA ASP A 361 34.87 -10.02 1.92
C ASP A 361 36.25 -9.56 1.39
N VAL A 362 36.56 -8.28 1.59
CA VAL A 362 37.86 -7.66 1.22
C VAL A 362 38.50 -6.83 2.34
N SER A 363 37.97 -6.89 3.57
CA SER A 363 38.34 -6.03 4.70
C SER A 363 38.44 -6.85 6.00
N ALA A 364 38.90 -6.24 7.09
CA ALA A 364 39.35 -6.95 8.29
C ALA A 364 39.06 -6.13 9.55
N ALA A 365 37.90 -5.48 9.57
CA ALA A 365 37.72 -4.23 10.27
C ALA A 365 36.32 -4.10 10.87
N SER A 366 35.97 -5.02 11.78
CA SER A 366 34.79 -4.95 12.64
C SER A 366 34.53 -3.54 13.20
N ASP A 367 33.68 -2.78 12.51
CA ASP A 367 33.36 -1.37 12.79
C ASP A 367 31.86 -1.04 12.62
N GLY A 368 31.09 -1.94 12.01
CA GLY A 368 29.66 -1.85 11.76
C GLY A 368 29.29 -1.64 10.30
N ILE A 369 30.18 -1.94 9.36
CA ILE A 369 29.96 -1.81 7.92
C ILE A 369 30.23 -3.20 7.30
N PRO A 370 29.38 -3.70 6.38
CA PRO A 370 29.68 -4.95 5.69
C PRO A 370 31.03 -4.87 4.96
N ASP A 371 31.88 -5.88 5.07
CA ASP A 371 33.24 -5.88 4.51
C ASP A 371 33.30 -6.05 2.97
N TYR A 372 32.29 -5.53 2.25
CA TYR A 372 32.23 -5.43 0.78
C TYR A 372 31.57 -4.11 0.29
N ASP A 373 31.86 -3.72 -0.95
CA ASP A 373 31.27 -2.55 -1.63
C ASP A 373 29.77 -2.81 -1.95
N VAL A 374 28.87 -2.32 -1.08
CA VAL A 374 27.41 -2.47 -1.21
C VAL A 374 26.86 -1.51 -2.27
N SER A 375 27.39 -0.28 -2.32
CA SER A 375 26.95 0.80 -3.20
C SER A 375 27.19 0.51 -4.68
N ALA A 376 28.12 -0.40 -5.02
CA ALA A 376 28.26 -1.02 -6.34
C ALA A 376 26.98 -1.70 -6.87
N TYR A 377 26.00 -1.99 -6.01
CA TYR A 377 24.73 -2.65 -6.35
C TYR A 377 23.53 -1.70 -6.16
N ASP A 378 22.45 -1.94 -6.89
CA ASP A 378 21.17 -1.25 -6.70
C ASP A 378 20.28 -1.90 -5.65
N SER A 379 19.11 -1.32 -5.37
CA SER A 379 18.19 -1.78 -4.32
C SER A 379 17.42 -3.07 -4.68
N SER A 380 17.72 -3.69 -5.82
CA SER A 380 17.35 -5.08 -6.12
C SER A 380 18.53 -6.06 -5.94
N GLY A 381 19.74 -5.54 -5.72
CA GLY A 381 20.99 -6.29 -5.73
C GLY A 381 21.65 -6.39 -7.10
N ALA A 382 21.17 -5.68 -8.12
CA ALA A 382 21.78 -5.75 -9.45
C ALA A 382 23.05 -4.86 -9.54
N PRO A 383 24.16 -5.32 -10.15
CA PRO A 383 25.37 -4.52 -10.31
C PRO A 383 25.11 -3.22 -11.10
N ARG A 384 25.56 -2.09 -10.57
CA ARG A 384 25.43 -0.78 -11.24
C ARG A 384 26.47 -0.63 -12.35
N ALA A 385 26.07 0.02 -13.44
CA ALA A 385 26.99 0.47 -14.49
C ALA A 385 27.93 1.61 -14.03
N VAL A 386 27.58 2.30 -12.93
CA VAL A 386 28.39 3.31 -12.25
C VAL A 386 28.14 3.19 -10.75
N ASN A 387 29.17 2.92 -9.95
CA ASN A 387 29.07 2.98 -8.49
C ASN A 387 29.09 4.48 -8.04
N PRO A 388 28.10 4.95 -7.24
CA PRO A 388 28.12 6.29 -6.65
C PRO A 388 29.18 6.53 -5.56
N ASP A 389 29.66 5.52 -4.82
CA ASP A 389 30.65 5.67 -3.73
C ASP A 389 31.70 4.52 -3.73
N PRO A 390 32.66 4.49 -4.69
CA PRO A 390 33.54 3.33 -4.89
C PRO A 390 34.47 3.01 -3.71
N GLY A 391 34.27 1.85 -3.07
CA GLY A 391 35.06 1.38 -1.93
C GLY A 391 34.22 0.68 -0.87
N ILE A 392 34.70 0.68 0.38
CA ILE A 392 33.89 0.42 1.56
C ILE A 392 33.81 1.72 2.36
N SER A 393 32.60 2.10 2.72
CA SER A 393 32.23 3.43 3.20
C SER A 393 31.10 3.33 4.25
N ALA A 394 30.99 4.36 5.08
CA ALA A 394 29.92 4.49 6.06
C ALA A 394 28.51 4.60 5.43
N LEU A 395 28.41 4.74 4.10
CA LEU A 395 27.18 4.67 3.31
C LEU A 395 26.74 3.22 3.01
N ASP A 396 27.67 2.30 2.73
CA ASP A 396 27.40 0.92 2.29
C ASP A 396 26.51 0.15 3.28
N ARG A 397 26.73 0.40 4.57
CA ARG A 397 25.90 -0.10 5.68
C ARG A 397 24.38 0.10 5.50
N THR A 398 23.88 1.01 4.67
CA THR A 398 22.44 1.26 4.53
C THR A 398 21.97 1.35 3.09
N VAL A 399 21.05 0.46 2.71
CA VAL A 399 20.38 0.46 1.41
C VAL A 399 19.00 1.10 1.51
N ASP A 400 18.76 2.14 0.70
CA ASP A 400 17.44 2.70 0.45
C ASP A 400 16.70 1.82 -0.58
N LEU A 401 15.66 1.13 -0.14
CA LEU A 401 14.84 0.26 -0.99
C LEU A 401 13.94 1.07 -1.95
N GLY A 402 13.83 2.38 -1.72
CA GLY A 402 12.90 3.26 -2.42
C GLY A 402 11.52 3.30 -1.77
N VAL A 403 10.54 3.84 -2.50
CA VAL A 403 9.14 3.86 -2.06
C VAL A 403 8.49 2.52 -2.40
N ILE A 404 8.13 1.78 -1.36
CA ILE A 404 7.33 0.57 -1.46
C ILE A 404 5.85 0.97 -1.34
N GLN A 405 5.02 0.41 -2.23
CA GLN A 405 3.63 0.80 -2.39
C GLN A 405 2.77 0.30 -1.22
N GLY A 406 1.77 1.09 -0.83
CA GLY A 406 0.75 0.70 0.14
C GLY A 406 -0.03 -0.55 -0.28
N GLY A 407 -0.52 -1.28 0.72
CA GLY A 407 -1.17 -2.58 0.59
C GLY A 407 -0.22 -3.78 0.47
N ARG A 408 1.03 -3.58 -0.01
CA ARG A 408 2.01 -4.66 -0.23
C ARG A 408 2.50 -5.28 1.07
N GLU A 409 2.92 -6.53 0.97
CA GLU A 409 3.60 -7.25 2.05
C GLU A 409 4.99 -7.74 1.64
N LEU A 410 5.94 -7.56 2.56
CA LEU A 410 7.31 -8.02 2.46
C LEU A 410 7.44 -9.40 3.13
N VAL A 411 8.17 -10.30 2.49
CA VAL A 411 8.71 -11.50 3.13
C VAL A 411 10.22 -11.41 3.04
N PHE A 412 10.86 -11.05 4.15
CA PHE A 412 12.32 -11.05 4.23
C PHE A 412 12.84 -12.48 4.18
N PHE A 413 14.02 -12.66 3.61
CA PHE A 413 14.76 -13.91 3.64
C PHE A 413 16.23 -13.66 3.95
N LEU A 414 16.84 -14.60 4.67
CA LEU A 414 18.28 -14.73 4.83
C LEU A 414 18.72 -16.00 4.08
N VAL A 415 19.61 -15.84 3.10
CA VAL A 415 20.35 -16.97 2.53
C VAL A 415 21.60 -17.14 3.37
N VAL A 416 21.74 -18.26 4.07
CA VAL A 416 22.92 -18.54 4.91
C VAL A 416 23.76 -19.61 4.22
N VAL A 417 25.09 -19.48 4.30
CA VAL A 417 25.99 -20.48 3.74
C VAL A 417 26.99 -20.99 4.77
N GLN A 418 26.74 -22.20 5.28
CA GLN A 418 27.56 -22.89 6.29
C GLN A 418 27.75 -24.39 5.99
N GLU A 419 28.36 -25.14 6.92
CA GLU A 419 28.42 -26.60 6.85
C GLU A 419 27.27 -27.21 7.66
N GLU A 420 26.27 -27.75 6.95
CA GLU A 420 25.10 -28.33 7.61
C GLU A 420 25.38 -29.66 8.29
N GLU A 421 24.81 -29.80 9.48
CA GLU A 421 24.83 -30.99 10.31
C GLU A 421 23.40 -31.51 10.56
N HIS A 422 23.31 -32.77 11.00
CA HIS A 422 22.05 -33.38 11.41
C HIS A 422 22.29 -34.07 12.75
N ASP A 423 22.16 -33.27 13.80
CA ASP A 423 22.17 -33.66 15.20
C ASP A 423 21.00 -32.95 15.90
N PRO A 424 19.76 -33.50 15.80
CA PRO A 424 18.59 -32.95 16.46
C PRO A 424 18.74 -32.77 17.98
N ALA A 425 19.57 -33.60 18.63
CA ALA A 425 19.86 -33.48 20.06
C ALA A 425 20.72 -32.24 20.41
N SER A 426 21.45 -31.70 19.43
CA SER A 426 22.17 -30.41 19.47
C SER A 426 21.44 -29.30 18.69
N ASN A 427 20.11 -29.42 18.51
CA ASN A 427 19.24 -28.51 17.74
C ASN A 427 19.59 -28.36 16.24
N ARG A 428 20.39 -29.24 15.64
CA ARG A 428 20.83 -29.13 14.24
C ARG A 428 20.10 -30.11 13.32
N ALA A 429 19.44 -29.64 12.27
CA ALA A 429 18.59 -30.51 11.44
C ALA A 429 18.59 -30.15 9.95
N TYR A 430 19.04 -31.07 9.08
CA TYR A 430 18.93 -30.91 7.62
C TYR A 430 17.53 -30.45 7.16
N PRO A 431 17.44 -29.42 6.29
CA PRO A 431 16.21 -28.99 5.62
C PRO A 431 15.35 -30.16 5.13
N CYS A 432 14.03 -30.12 5.34
CA CYS A 432 13.10 -31.17 4.98
C CYS A 432 12.25 -30.80 3.76
N LEU A 433 12.65 -31.30 2.57
CA LEU A 433 11.93 -31.04 1.32
C LEU A 433 10.51 -31.62 1.29
N ARG A 434 10.31 -32.80 1.88
CA ARG A 434 9.01 -33.48 1.90
C ARG A 434 8.69 -34.00 3.29
N LYS A 435 7.79 -33.29 3.98
CA LYS A 435 7.26 -33.65 5.30
C LYS A 435 6.01 -34.53 5.15
N GLN A 436 5.92 -35.60 5.93
CA GLN A 436 4.73 -36.46 6.01
C GLN A 436 3.63 -35.78 6.86
N ALA A 437 2.37 -36.21 6.70
CA ALA A 437 1.26 -35.76 7.56
C ALA A 437 1.45 -36.06 9.06
N SER A 438 2.44 -36.89 9.43
CA SER A 438 2.90 -37.15 10.81
C SER A 438 3.92 -36.13 11.34
N GLY A 439 4.25 -35.11 10.54
CA GLY A 439 5.31 -34.14 10.77
C GLY A 439 6.73 -34.68 10.53
N ARG A 440 6.90 -35.98 10.24
CA ARG A 440 8.21 -36.62 10.04
C ARG A 440 8.73 -36.33 8.63
N CYS A 441 10.03 -36.06 8.47
CA CYS A 441 10.61 -35.95 7.15
C CYS A 441 10.64 -37.27 6.36
N ALA A 442 10.42 -37.19 5.05
CA ALA A 442 10.55 -38.30 4.10
C ALA A 442 11.69 -38.09 3.08
N LEU A 443 12.17 -36.86 2.92
CA LEU A 443 13.30 -36.50 2.06
C LEU A 443 13.98 -35.24 2.64
N HIS A 444 15.21 -35.38 3.14
CA HIS A 444 16.04 -34.25 3.55
C HIS A 444 16.89 -33.73 2.39
N LEU A 445 17.15 -32.43 2.39
CA LEU A 445 18.18 -31.76 1.60
C LEU A 445 19.41 -31.54 2.49
N LYS A 446 20.56 -32.04 2.06
CA LYS A 446 21.86 -31.71 2.61
C LYS A 446 22.55 -30.73 1.65
N THR A 447 22.68 -29.48 2.02
CA THR A 447 23.13 -28.36 1.18
C THR A 447 24.00 -27.45 2.04
N PRO A 448 25.07 -26.80 1.55
CA PRO A 448 25.70 -25.74 2.33
C PRO A 448 24.89 -24.44 2.27
N VAL A 449 24.01 -24.28 1.26
CA VAL A 449 23.16 -23.11 1.06
C VAL A 449 21.79 -23.36 1.66
N SER A 450 21.46 -22.58 2.68
CA SER A 450 20.21 -22.64 3.44
C SER A 450 19.42 -21.33 3.27
N VAL A 451 18.10 -21.38 3.43
CA VAL A 451 17.21 -20.22 3.19
C VAL A 451 16.15 -20.14 4.28
N PHE A 452 16.12 -19.00 4.97
CA PHE A 452 15.23 -18.73 6.09
C PHE A 452 14.36 -17.51 5.81
N PHE A 453 13.04 -17.69 5.84
CA PHE A 453 12.03 -16.66 5.64
C PHE A 453 11.53 -16.08 6.97
N SER A 454 11.03 -14.83 6.92
CA SER A 454 10.34 -14.18 8.04
C SER A 454 9.05 -14.90 8.44
N LYS A 455 8.39 -15.58 7.49
CA LYS A 455 7.26 -16.48 7.73
C LYS A 455 7.76 -17.87 8.11
N ALA A 456 7.76 -18.22 9.39
CA ALA A 456 8.37 -19.43 9.93
C ALA A 456 7.79 -20.74 9.33
N LYS A 457 6.52 -20.70 8.91
CA LYS A 457 5.87 -21.84 8.21
C LYS A 457 6.54 -22.22 6.90
N TRP A 458 7.27 -21.29 6.27
CA TRP A 458 7.84 -21.45 4.93
C TRP A 458 9.28 -21.98 4.96
N ASN A 459 9.90 -22.05 6.15
CA ASN A 459 11.24 -22.63 6.34
C ASN A 459 11.20 -24.14 6.10
N LEU A 460 12.32 -24.73 5.67
CA LEU A 460 12.36 -26.15 5.27
C LEU A 460 12.71 -27.08 6.43
N ASP A 461 13.55 -26.61 7.34
CA ASP A 461 14.05 -27.35 8.48
C ASP A 461 13.02 -27.50 9.60
N GLN A 462 13.29 -28.39 10.55
CA GLN A 462 12.37 -28.75 11.61
C GLN A 462 12.86 -28.24 12.95
N ASP A 463 11.99 -27.63 13.76
CA ASP A 463 12.28 -27.33 15.16
C ASP A 463 12.38 -28.65 15.96
N PRO A 464 13.57 -29.11 16.40
CA PRO A 464 13.71 -30.37 17.12
C PRO A 464 13.42 -30.22 18.62
N LEU A 465 13.37 -28.98 19.10
CA LEU A 465 13.25 -28.64 20.52
C LEU A 465 11.80 -28.36 20.92
N GLY A 466 10.98 -27.88 19.98
CA GLY A 466 9.52 -27.74 20.09
C GLY A 466 9.04 -26.87 21.25
N ARG A 467 9.81 -25.83 21.61
CA ARG A 467 9.52 -24.96 22.76
C ARG A 467 8.48 -23.89 22.42
N THR A 468 7.81 -23.37 23.42
CA THR A 468 6.86 -22.26 23.27
C THR A 468 7.01 -21.28 24.45
N PRO A 469 7.44 -20.02 24.20
CA PRO A 469 7.99 -19.52 22.94
C PRO A 469 9.28 -20.26 22.52
N VAL A 470 9.69 -20.10 21.26
CA VAL A 470 10.90 -20.69 20.69
C VAL A 470 12.16 -20.03 21.26
N ALA A 471 12.13 -18.70 21.39
CA ALA A 471 13.11 -17.88 22.12
C ALA A 471 12.39 -16.77 22.90
N HIS A 472 13.01 -16.28 23.98
CA HIS A 472 12.45 -15.23 24.85
C HIS A 472 13.60 -14.44 25.48
N ARG A 473 13.78 -13.18 25.05
CA ARG A 473 14.96 -12.35 25.38
C ARG A 473 14.53 -11.00 25.95
N ASN A 474 15.42 -10.33 26.69
CA ASN A 474 15.28 -8.95 27.14
C ASN A 474 16.08 -8.04 26.19
N ILE A 475 15.39 -7.16 25.46
CA ILE A 475 16.00 -6.43 24.34
C ILE A 475 16.97 -5.33 24.80
N GLY A 476 16.71 -4.70 25.94
CA GLY A 476 17.54 -3.63 26.54
C GLY A 476 18.59 -4.15 27.51
N CYS A 477 19.09 -5.36 27.27
CA CYS A 477 19.94 -6.08 28.19
C CYS A 477 21.01 -6.88 27.43
N THR A 478 22.23 -6.80 27.95
CA THR A 478 23.43 -7.41 27.40
C THR A 478 23.29 -8.93 27.24
N TYR A 479 23.47 -9.41 26.01
CA TYR A 479 23.65 -10.82 25.71
C TYR A 479 24.90 -11.40 26.39
N GLN A 480 24.77 -12.64 26.85
CA GLN A 480 25.86 -13.46 27.35
C GLN A 480 25.50 -14.92 27.06
N GLU A 481 26.36 -15.64 26.34
CA GLU A 481 26.27 -17.09 26.06
C GLU A 481 25.93 -17.94 27.31
N ALA A 482 26.54 -17.59 28.46
CA ALA A 482 26.29 -18.25 29.75
C ALA A 482 24.89 -17.99 30.35
N CYS A 483 24.06 -17.15 29.73
CA CYS A 483 22.69 -16.87 30.15
C CYS A 483 21.71 -17.79 29.42
N GLN A 484 21.48 -18.97 30.01
CA GLN A 484 20.61 -20.00 29.45
C GLN A 484 19.18 -20.02 30.03
N SER A 485 18.89 -19.23 31.08
CA SER A 485 17.54 -19.19 31.68
C SER A 485 17.30 -17.97 32.58
N PRO A 486 16.03 -17.67 32.95
CA PRO A 486 15.66 -16.64 33.94
C PRO A 486 16.35 -16.73 35.33
N SER A 487 16.94 -17.87 35.68
CA SER A 487 17.69 -18.04 36.94
C SER A 487 19.21 -17.83 36.81
N SER A 488 19.73 -17.64 35.59
CA SER A 488 21.15 -17.28 35.39
C SER A 488 21.49 -15.96 36.12
N PRO A 489 22.68 -15.82 36.72
CA PRO A 489 23.06 -14.59 37.44
C PRO A 489 23.01 -13.32 36.58
N SER A 490 23.28 -13.47 35.28
CA SER A 490 23.22 -12.42 34.25
C SER A 490 21.81 -12.14 33.72
N ALA A 491 20.79 -12.93 34.08
CA ALA A 491 19.42 -12.67 33.69
C ALA A 491 18.88 -11.40 34.38
N CYS A 492 18.29 -10.51 33.60
CA CYS A 492 17.90 -9.15 33.94
C CYS A 492 16.37 -9.02 34.01
N THR A 493 15.89 -8.13 34.87
CA THR A 493 14.45 -7.93 35.10
C THR A 493 13.81 -7.16 33.94
N VAL A 494 12.65 -7.60 33.49
CA VAL A 494 11.82 -6.90 32.50
C VAL A 494 11.10 -5.73 33.19
N ALA A 495 11.20 -4.54 32.61
CA ALA A 495 10.78 -3.28 33.21
C ALA A 495 9.32 -3.29 33.67
N GLY A 496 9.07 -2.82 34.90
CA GLY A 496 7.72 -2.83 35.49
C GLY A 496 7.22 -4.20 35.97
N THR A 497 8.01 -5.27 35.82
CA THR A 497 7.62 -6.64 36.20
C THR A 497 8.58 -7.27 37.22
N ASN A 498 8.29 -8.50 37.64
CA ASN A 498 9.25 -9.38 38.36
C ASN A 498 9.85 -10.48 37.45
N GLN A 499 9.55 -10.45 36.14
CA GLN A 499 10.06 -11.45 35.20
C GLN A 499 11.55 -11.19 34.93
N LYS A 500 12.34 -12.26 34.92
CA LYS A 500 13.73 -12.24 34.42
C LYS A 500 13.83 -12.93 33.07
N LEU A 501 14.71 -12.42 32.23
CA LEU A 501 15.09 -12.99 30.94
C LEU A 501 16.58 -12.78 30.69
N CYS A 502 17.15 -13.49 29.73
CA CYS A 502 18.51 -13.25 29.25
C CYS A 502 18.53 -12.17 28.18
N GLY A 503 19.64 -11.43 28.07
CA GLY A 503 19.80 -10.37 27.07
C GLY A 503 19.73 -10.88 25.63
N TRP A 504 19.44 -9.96 24.69
CA TRP A 504 19.35 -10.26 23.25
C TRP A 504 20.62 -9.88 22.49
N LEU A 505 21.12 -8.66 22.68
CA LEU A 505 22.23 -8.09 21.91
C LEU A 505 23.44 -7.81 22.79
N ASP A 506 24.65 -7.94 22.24
CA ASP A 506 25.92 -7.78 22.97
C ASP A 506 26.20 -6.30 23.36
N PRO A 507 27.20 -6.01 24.22
CA PRO A 507 27.53 -4.64 24.64
C PRO A 507 27.91 -3.70 23.48
N VAL A 508 28.61 -4.19 22.47
CA VAL A 508 29.07 -3.43 21.31
C VAL A 508 27.89 -3.09 20.41
N THR A 509 27.03 -4.05 20.07
CA THR A 509 25.81 -3.80 19.28
C THR A 509 24.85 -2.84 19.99
N LEU A 510 24.65 -2.98 21.31
CA LEU A 510 23.86 -2.04 22.10
C LEU A 510 24.45 -0.62 22.10
N ALA A 511 25.77 -0.48 22.22
CA ALA A 511 26.44 0.82 22.16
C ALA A 511 26.45 1.42 20.74
N ARG A 512 26.59 0.57 19.71
CA ARG A 512 26.54 0.91 18.27
C ARG A 512 25.17 1.48 17.90
N LEU A 513 24.09 0.87 18.41
CA LEU A 513 22.70 1.37 18.27
C LEU A 513 22.49 2.77 18.88
N ASP A 514 23.10 3.07 20.03
CA ASP A 514 23.06 4.40 20.67
C ASP A 514 24.07 5.41 20.07
N THR A 515 24.19 5.42 18.73
CA THR A 515 24.96 6.43 18.00
C THR A 515 24.12 7.13 16.94
N PRO A 516 24.50 8.34 16.47
CA PRO A 516 23.71 9.08 15.49
C PRO A 516 23.50 8.35 14.16
N ALA A 517 24.48 7.55 13.70
CA ALA A 517 24.35 6.76 12.47
C ALA A 517 23.27 5.67 12.58
N TYR A 518 23.16 5.04 13.76
CA TYR A 518 22.10 4.08 14.07
C TYR A 518 20.83 4.72 14.61
N GLY A 519 20.81 6.05 14.75
CA GLY A 519 19.65 6.84 15.09
C GLY A 519 19.33 6.90 16.59
N ASN A 520 20.36 6.78 17.44
CA ASN A 520 20.34 6.89 18.90
C ASN A 520 19.25 6.00 19.53
N ILE A 521 19.36 4.69 19.29
CA ILE A 521 18.38 3.69 19.72
C ILE A 521 18.84 3.05 21.02
N VAL A 522 18.42 3.62 22.15
CA VAL A 522 18.50 2.94 23.46
C VAL A 522 17.33 1.96 23.56
N LEU A 523 17.63 0.66 23.64
CA LEU A 523 16.62 -0.37 23.82
C LEU A 523 16.11 -0.41 25.28
N PRO A 524 14.79 -0.40 25.53
CA PRO A 524 14.25 -0.53 26.88
C PRO A 524 14.43 -1.97 27.39
N GLN A 525 14.47 -2.17 28.71
CA GLN A 525 14.54 -3.51 29.32
C GLN A 525 13.22 -4.28 29.21
N ASP A 526 12.72 -4.48 27.99
CA ASP A 526 11.44 -5.12 27.69
C ASP A 526 11.61 -6.55 27.15
N ALA A 527 10.56 -7.35 27.24
CA ALA A 527 10.53 -8.72 26.72
C ALA A 527 10.22 -8.73 25.22
N GLU A 528 10.89 -9.62 24.48
CA GLU A 528 10.50 -10.04 23.13
C GLU A 528 10.59 -11.56 22.99
N SER A 529 9.72 -12.16 22.17
CA SER A 529 9.56 -13.62 22.10
C SER A 529 9.16 -14.12 20.71
N VAL A 530 9.87 -15.16 20.25
CA VAL A 530 9.59 -15.81 18.96
C VAL A 530 8.51 -16.88 19.15
N ALA A 531 7.40 -16.75 18.43
CA ALA A 531 6.32 -17.72 18.42
C ALA A 531 6.68 -18.97 17.57
N PRO A 532 6.17 -20.18 17.91
CA PRO A 532 6.37 -21.36 17.08
C PRO A 532 5.55 -21.27 15.77
N SER A 533 6.10 -21.82 14.68
CA SER A 533 5.50 -21.86 13.33
C SER A 533 4.13 -22.56 13.22
N GLY A 534 3.74 -23.37 14.21
CA GLY A 534 2.53 -24.18 14.20
C GLY A 534 2.59 -25.45 13.33
N ASN A 535 3.48 -25.53 12.33
CA ASN A 535 3.71 -26.72 11.49
C ASN A 535 4.98 -27.52 11.86
N GLY A 536 5.71 -27.08 12.90
CA GLY A 536 6.95 -27.71 13.37
C GLY A 536 8.13 -27.49 12.42
N ASN A 537 8.16 -26.36 11.72
CA ASN A 537 9.36 -25.79 11.08
C ASN A 537 10.00 -24.79 12.05
N MET A 538 11.29 -24.50 11.93
CA MET A 538 11.94 -23.52 12.80
C MET A 538 11.59 -22.08 12.38
N PRO A 539 11.23 -21.18 13.33
CA PRO A 539 11.23 -19.73 13.10
C PRO A 539 12.65 -19.17 13.17
N HIS A 540 13.03 -18.32 12.22
CA HIS A 540 14.40 -17.80 12.10
C HIS A 540 14.53 -16.28 12.26
N LEU A 541 13.44 -15.57 12.60
CA LEU A 541 13.44 -14.12 12.79
C LEU A 541 12.82 -13.72 14.14
N MET A 542 13.57 -12.96 14.95
CA MET A 542 13.04 -12.15 16.03
C MET A 542 12.92 -10.70 15.55
N MET A 543 11.72 -10.11 15.64
CA MET A 543 11.48 -8.75 15.14
C MET A 543 10.85 -7.85 16.21
N ARG A 544 11.34 -6.61 16.33
CA ARG A 544 10.93 -5.68 17.39
C ARG A 544 10.86 -4.24 16.89
N THR A 545 9.77 -3.52 17.17
CA THR A 545 9.68 -2.06 16.95
C THR A 545 10.53 -1.30 17.97
N VAL A 546 11.34 -0.32 17.53
CA VAL A 546 12.38 0.32 18.36
C VAL A 546 12.50 1.84 18.20
N GLY A 547 12.91 2.48 19.29
CA GLY A 547 13.10 3.93 19.35
C GLY A 547 11.78 4.72 19.34
N PRO A 548 11.84 6.06 19.28
CA PRO A 548 10.67 6.92 19.41
C PRO A 548 9.60 6.78 18.31
N ASN A 549 9.99 6.51 17.06
CA ASN A 549 9.10 6.68 15.91
C ASN A 549 8.57 5.32 15.43
N GLN A 550 7.25 5.21 15.20
CA GLN A 550 6.52 3.97 14.85
C GLN A 550 6.83 3.37 13.46
N GLY A 551 7.96 3.74 12.84
CA GLY A 551 8.46 3.23 11.56
C GLY A 551 9.84 2.57 11.64
N ARG A 552 10.41 2.35 12.84
CA ARG A 552 11.69 1.64 13.00
C ARG A 552 11.53 0.31 13.70
N TRP A 553 12.21 -0.72 13.19
CA TRP A 553 12.29 -2.04 13.83
C TRP A 553 13.65 -2.69 13.64
N LEU A 554 14.04 -3.53 14.61
CA LEU A 554 15.16 -4.47 14.49
C LEU A 554 14.65 -5.83 14.04
N MET A 555 15.44 -6.48 13.18
CA MET A 555 15.32 -7.85 12.73
C MET A 555 16.61 -8.56 13.12
N GLY A 556 16.56 -9.48 14.07
CA GLY A 556 17.68 -10.38 14.40
C GLY A 556 17.35 -11.77 13.91
N PHE A 557 18.24 -12.36 13.13
CA PHE A 557 18.09 -13.70 12.57
C PHE A 557 18.81 -14.75 13.42
N GLU A 558 18.29 -15.97 13.37
CA GLU A 558 18.98 -17.21 13.71
C GLU A 558 19.48 -17.85 12.40
N ASP A 559 20.70 -18.36 12.35
CA ASP A 559 21.36 -18.79 11.11
C ASP A 559 21.41 -20.31 10.86
N SER A 560 21.13 -21.11 11.88
CA SER A 560 21.47 -22.54 11.89
C SER A 560 20.22 -23.40 11.77
N ASN A 561 20.12 -24.28 10.76
CA ASN A 561 18.93 -25.12 10.56
C ASN A 561 18.63 -25.98 11.80
N GLY A 562 17.37 -25.98 12.22
CA GLY A 562 16.90 -26.54 13.49
C GLY A 562 16.99 -25.55 14.67
N GLY A 563 17.54 -24.37 14.45
CA GLY A 563 17.68 -23.30 15.44
C GLY A 563 18.74 -23.60 16.48
N GLY A 564 20.01 -23.46 16.09
CA GLY A 564 21.22 -23.81 16.82
C GLY A 564 21.20 -23.46 18.31
N ASP A 565 21.43 -22.19 18.67
CA ASP A 565 21.42 -21.75 20.08
C ASP A 565 20.22 -20.87 20.49
N ARG A 566 19.49 -20.34 19.51
CA ARG A 566 18.24 -19.59 19.67
C ARG A 566 18.44 -18.25 20.36
N ASP A 567 19.55 -17.57 20.09
CA ASP A 567 19.75 -16.18 20.49
C ASP A 567 19.16 -15.15 19.52
N PHE A 568 19.04 -15.48 18.23
CA PHE A 568 18.54 -14.60 17.17
C PHE A 568 19.33 -13.28 17.06
N ASN A 569 20.64 -13.30 17.29
CA ASN A 569 21.53 -12.15 17.05
C ASN A 569 22.68 -12.41 16.06
N ASP A 570 22.80 -13.63 15.50
CA ASP A 570 23.78 -14.03 14.46
C ASP A 570 23.97 -12.95 13.39
N VAL A 571 22.86 -12.36 12.91
CA VAL A 571 22.87 -11.18 12.04
C VAL A 571 21.71 -10.26 12.41
N VAL A 572 21.99 -8.97 12.60
CA VAL A 572 20.99 -7.96 13.00
C VAL A 572 20.93 -6.82 11.98
N PHE A 573 19.70 -6.49 11.59
CA PHE A 573 19.37 -5.38 10.71
C PHE A 573 18.36 -4.43 11.36
N ARG A 574 18.45 -3.14 11.04
CA ARG A 574 17.47 -2.12 11.41
C ARG A 574 16.74 -1.67 10.15
N VAL A 575 15.44 -1.93 10.07
CA VAL A 575 14.56 -1.34 9.06
C VAL A 575 14.06 0.02 9.54
N ASN A 576 13.97 0.97 8.62
CA ASN A 576 13.41 2.30 8.86
C ASN A 576 12.46 2.67 7.72
N THR A 577 11.18 2.89 8.03
CA THR A 577 10.21 3.48 7.11
C THR A 577 10.05 4.97 7.36
N GLU A 578 10.21 5.76 6.30
CA GLU A 578 9.86 7.16 6.28
C GLU A 578 8.47 7.34 5.68
N GLY A 579 7.67 8.22 6.27
CA GLY A 579 6.32 8.49 5.79
C GLY A 579 5.24 7.55 6.33
N ARG A 580 5.44 6.93 7.51
CA ARG A 580 4.31 6.39 8.27
C ARG A 580 3.47 7.54 8.82
N PHE A 581 2.46 7.96 8.06
CA PHE A 581 1.44 8.90 8.47
C PHE A 581 0.18 8.13 8.86
N SER A 582 -0.57 8.59 9.86
CA SER A 582 -2.00 8.29 9.89
C SER A 582 -2.67 9.04 8.74
N TYR A 583 -3.53 8.37 7.98
CA TYR A 583 -4.20 8.93 6.81
C TYR A 583 -5.70 8.98 6.99
N LEU A 584 -6.33 10.02 6.45
CA LEU A 584 -7.77 10.07 6.25
C LEU A 584 -8.14 10.86 5.00
N ARG A 585 -9.25 10.47 4.38
CA ARG A 585 -9.82 11.13 3.21
C ARG A 585 -11.34 11.23 3.35
N SER A 586 -11.87 12.45 3.25
CA SER A 586 -13.31 12.68 3.32
C SER A 586 -14.02 12.02 2.13
N LYS A 587 -15.31 11.74 2.30
CA LYS A 587 -16.20 11.55 1.15
C LYS A 587 -16.36 12.87 0.38
N VAL A 588 -16.99 12.80 -0.80
CA VAL A 588 -17.36 13.98 -1.57
C VAL A 588 -18.37 14.81 -0.77
N LEU A 589 -18.04 16.09 -0.58
CA LEU A 589 -18.82 17.05 0.22
C LEU A 589 -19.78 17.90 -0.65
N SER A 590 -19.49 18.03 -1.95
CA SER A 590 -20.36 18.74 -2.91
C SER A 590 -21.41 17.82 -3.53
N VAL A 591 -22.54 18.38 -3.92
CA VAL A 591 -23.47 17.70 -4.84
C VAL A 591 -22.82 17.65 -6.22
N ALA A 592 -22.73 16.47 -6.82
CA ALA A 592 -22.08 16.30 -8.12
C ALA A 592 -22.95 16.91 -9.25
N ASP A 593 -22.46 18.00 -9.86
CA ASP A 593 -23.08 18.65 -11.01
C ASP A 593 -22.03 18.95 -12.10
N PRO A 594 -21.98 18.18 -13.20
CA PRO A 594 -20.97 18.35 -14.24
C PRO A 594 -21.20 19.57 -15.15
N ALA A 595 -22.30 20.33 -14.99
CA ALA A 595 -22.45 21.64 -15.62
C ALA A 595 -21.66 22.75 -14.87
N CYS A 596 -21.11 22.42 -13.71
CA CYS A 596 -20.38 23.31 -12.83
C CYS A 596 -18.94 22.81 -12.61
N ALA A 597 -18.03 23.74 -12.37
CA ALA A 597 -16.70 23.48 -11.85
C ALA A 597 -16.50 24.23 -10.53
N ILE A 598 -15.86 23.57 -9.57
CA ILE A 598 -15.39 24.20 -8.34
C ILE A 598 -14.18 25.06 -8.70
N SER A 599 -14.23 26.34 -8.36
CA SER A 599 -13.14 27.30 -8.63
C SER A 599 -12.32 27.62 -7.39
N ARG A 600 -12.97 27.68 -6.21
CA ARG A 600 -12.34 28.01 -4.93
C ARG A 600 -12.83 27.10 -3.83
N VAL A 601 -11.93 26.75 -2.89
CA VAL A 601 -12.25 26.00 -1.66
C VAL A 601 -11.69 26.77 -0.47
N ARG A 602 -12.53 27.09 0.51
CA ARG A 602 -12.15 27.65 1.81
C ARG A 602 -11.98 26.50 2.78
N PHE A 603 -10.79 26.35 3.31
CA PHE A 603 -10.44 25.30 4.26
C PHE A 603 -10.01 25.94 5.58
N ARG A 604 -10.75 25.65 6.65
CA ARG A 604 -10.39 26.01 8.03
C ARG A 604 -10.15 24.73 8.83
N LYS A 605 -9.21 24.77 9.78
CA LYS A 605 -8.86 23.63 10.64
C LYS A 605 -8.50 24.06 12.05
N VAL A 606 -8.83 23.22 13.03
CA VAL A 606 -8.28 23.28 14.39
C VAL A 606 -7.67 21.93 14.72
N ASP A 607 -6.35 21.91 14.81
CA ASP A 607 -5.52 20.75 15.12
C ASP A 607 -4.59 21.04 16.31
N SER A 608 -4.12 19.98 16.97
CA SER A 608 -3.21 20.10 18.12
C SER A 608 -2.22 18.93 18.22
N MET A 609 -0.99 19.25 18.56
CA MET A 609 0.02 18.28 19.00
C MET A 609 -0.10 18.05 20.51
N GLY A 610 -0.12 16.79 20.94
CA GLY A 610 -0.14 16.41 22.35
C GLY A 610 1.23 16.52 23.03
N PRO A 611 1.31 16.19 24.34
CA PRO A 611 2.59 16.02 25.03
C PRO A 611 3.48 15.01 24.30
N GLY A 612 4.80 15.20 24.36
CA GLY A 612 5.77 14.27 23.76
C GLY A 612 5.99 14.42 22.25
N CYS A 613 5.22 15.23 21.54
CA CYS A 613 5.54 15.57 20.14
C CYS A 613 6.81 16.43 20.04
N ASP A 614 7.65 16.16 19.05
CA ASP A 614 8.86 16.91 18.69
C ASP A 614 8.72 17.55 17.30
N ASP A 615 9.75 18.28 16.85
CA ASP A 615 9.78 18.96 15.54
C ASP A 615 9.67 18.00 14.34
N SER A 616 9.71 16.68 14.56
CA SER A 616 9.50 15.69 13.50
C SER A 616 8.02 15.42 13.22
N ALA A 617 7.13 15.76 14.16
CA ALA A 617 5.69 15.56 14.06
C ALA A 617 5.02 16.68 13.25
N SER A 618 4.03 16.34 12.41
CA SER A 618 3.39 17.33 11.54
C SER A 618 2.00 16.90 11.03
N PHE A 619 1.23 17.90 10.57
CA PHE A 619 0.01 17.69 9.80
C PHE A 619 0.21 18.27 8.39
N ALA A 620 -0.17 17.51 7.37
CA ALA A 620 -0.32 18.00 6.00
C ALA A 620 -1.76 17.76 5.53
N TYR A 621 -2.34 18.73 4.83
CA TYR A 621 -3.71 18.68 4.34
C TYR A 621 -3.75 19.03 2.85
N ALA A 622 -4.66 18.43 2.09
CA ALA A 622 -4.91 18.78 0.70
C ALA A 622 -6.41 18.72 0.37
N VAL A 623 -6.82 19.47 -0.66
CA VAL A 623 -8.18 19.46 -1.22
C VAL A 623 -8.15 19.05 -2.69
N ALA A 624 -9.16 18.36 -3.16
CA ALA A 624 -9.31 17.96 -4.57
C ALA A 624 -10.76 18.12 -5.03
N THR A 625 -10.96 18.17 -6.34
CA THR A 625 -12.23 18.49 -7.04
C THR A 625 -12.72 17.36 -7.95
N ASP A 626 -11.89 16.32 -8.12
CA ASP A 626 -12.02 15.18 -9.02
C ASP A 626 -12.06 13.86 -8.23
N CYS A 627 -12.70 13.88 -7.06
CA CYS A 627 -12.58 12.84 -6.04
C CYS A 627 -13.24 11.48 -6.36
N GLN A 628 -14.12 11.40 -7.36
CA GLN A 628 -14.71 10.16 -7.86
C GLN A 628 -14.59 10.07 -9.40
N VAL A 629 -14.61 8.84 -9.92
CA VAL A 629 -14.75 8.56 -11.35
C VAL A 629 -16.14 7.96 -11.56
N CYS A 630 -16.92 8.56 -12.46
CA CYS A 630 -18.30 8.17 -12.71
C CYS A 630 -18.49 7.61 -14.13
N ASP A 631 -19.11 6.44 -14.23
CA ASP A 631 -19.67 5.89 -15.47
C ASP A 631 -21.20 5.93 -15.40
N GLY A 632 -21.80 6.82 -16.19
CA GLY A 632 -23.25 7.08 -16.18
C GLY A 632 -23.76 7.50 -14.81
N THR A 633 -24.41 6.57 -14.10
CA THR A 633 -25.00 6.78 -12.76
C THR A 633 -24.23 6.07 -11.64
N HIS A 634 -23.07 5.46 -11.92
CA HIS A 634 -22.26 4.76 -10.93
C HIS A 634 -20.92 5.46 -10.76
N CYS A 635 -20.62 5.90 -9.53
CA CYS A 635 -19.38 6.59 -9.19
C CYS A 635 -18.58 5.76 -8.18
N SER A 636 -17.30 5.57 -8.45
CA SER A 636 -16.31 4.99 -7.52
C SER A 636 -15.26 6.02 -7.13
N PHE A 637 -14.52 5.81 -6.04
CA PHE A 637 -13.46 6.72 -5.64
C PHE A 637 -12.39 6.87 -6.74
N ASN A 638 -11.90 8.08 -6.96
CA ASN A 638 -10.69 8.30 -7.75
C ASN A 638 -9.48 7.88 -6.89
N PRO A 639 -8.64 6.92 -7.31
CA PRO A 639 -7.44 6.52 -6.57
C PRO A 639 -6.30 7.55 -6.67
N LYS A 640 -6.37 8.51 -7.61
CA LYS A 640 -5.38 9.59 -7.79
C LYS A 640 -6.07 10.93 -8.09
N PRO A 641 -6.68 11.58 -7.09
CA PRO A 641 -7.21 12.93 -7.21
C PRO A 641 -6.10 13.96 -7.46
N THR A 642 -6.47 15.09 -8.05
CA THR A 642 -5.60 16.24 -8.29
C THR A 642 -5.52 17.09 -7.02
N TRP A 643 -4.68 16.65 -6.09
CA TRP A 643 -4.53 17.25 -4.76
C TRP A 643 -3.83 18.62 -4.77
N HIS A 644 -4.52 19.63 -4.24
CA HIS A 644 -3.98 20.97 -3.96
C HIS A 644 -3.61 21.10 -2.48
N PRO A 645 -2.34 21.34 -2.12
CA PRO A 645 -1.93 21.48 -0.72
C PRO A 645 -2.56 22.69 -0.02
N VAL A 646 -3.10 22.48 1.18
CA VAL A 646 -3.64 23.55 2.02
C VAL A 646 -2.49 24.29 2.71
N THR A 647 -1.88 25.24 2.00
CA THR A 647 -0.83 26.10 2.57
C THR A 647 -1.44 27.24 3.37
N ALA A 648 -1.31 27.19 4.70
CA ALA A 648 -1.79 28.21 5.64
C ALA A 648 -0.66 28.65 6.61
N PRO A 649 0.28 29.53 6.20
CA PRO A 649 1.42 29.92 7.03
C PRO A 649 0.99 30.77 8.24
N GLY A 650 0.89 30.13 9.40
CA GLY A 650 0.53 30.79 10.67
C GLY A 650 -0.95 31.14 10.82
N THR A 651 -1.83 30.65 9.93
CA THR A 651 -3.29 30.79 10.03
C THR A 651 -3.96 29.42 10.13
N GLN A 652 -5.12 29.38 10.80
CA GLN A 652 -5.98 28.19 10.85
C GLN A 652 -6.96 28.11 9.67
N GLU A 653 -6.91 29.06 8.74
CA GLU A 653 -7.83 29.20 7.61
C GLU A 653 -7.09 29.70 6.37
N THR A 654 -7.49 29.22 5.20
CA THR A 654 -7.01 29.68 3.89
C THR A 654 -8.05 29.44 2.79
N ILE A 655 -7.89 30.09 1.63
CA ILE A 655 -8.69 29.87 0.43
C ILE A 655 -7.77 29.38 -0.67
N ILE A 656 -8.04 28.17 -1.17
CA ILE A 656 -7.31 27.51 -2.25
C ILE A 656 -8.02 27.82 -3.57
N ASP A 657 -7.26 28.29 -4.56
CA ASP A 657 -7.69 28.36 -5.95
C ASP A 657 -7.44 26.99 -6.60
N VAL A 658 -8.53 26.35 -7.04
CA VAL A 658 -8.53 25.00 -7.65
C VAL A 658 -8.92 25.05 -9.13
N SER A 659 -9.05 26.24 -9.71
CA SER A 659 -9.46 26.46 -11.11
C SER A 659 -8.53 25.84 -12.16
N SER A 660 -7.30 25.47 -11.76
CA SER A 660 -6.32 24.77 -12.61
C SER A 660 -6.63 23.27 -12.80
N SER A 661 -7.47 22.68 -11.96
CA SER A 661 -8.05 21.33 -12.17
C SER A 661 -9.57 21.38 -11.91
N PRO A 662 -10.35 21.95 -12.86
CA PRO A 662 -11.77 22.16 -12.65
C PRO A 662 -12.52 20.82 -12.59
N GLY A 663 -13.14 20.55 -11.44
CA GLY A 663 -13.95 19.37 -11.17
C GLY A 663 -15.13 19.72 -10.26
N HIS A 664 -16.11 18.82 -10.11
CA HIS A 664 -17.39 19.09 -9.45
C HIS A 664 -17.60 18.33 -8.11
N GLN A 665 -16.53 17.76 -7.56
CA GLN A 665 -16.58 16.76 -6.48
C GLN A 665 -15.52 17.08 -5.41
N VAL A 666 -15.84 17.99 -4.50
CA VAL A 666 -14.91 18.43 -3.44
C VAL A 666 -14.70 17.32 -2.41
N CYS A 667 -13.44 16.96 -2.14
CA CYS A 667 -13.06 16.22 -0.94
C CYS A 667 -11.70 16.72 -0.40
N TRP A 668 -11.34 16.30 0.81
CA TRP A 668 -10.04 16.61 1.41
C TRP A 668 -9.35 15.36 1.97
N GLU A 669 -8.04 15.46 2.13
CA GLU A 669 -7.23 14.48 2.87
C GLU A 669 -6.40 15.15 3.96
N ALA A 670 -6.01 14.36 4.97
CA ALA A 670 -4.98 14.72 5.92
C ALA A 670 -3.99 13.57 6.14
N ARG A 671 -2.71 13.94 6.30
CA ARG A 671 -1.59 13.07 6.63
C ARG A 671 -0.98 13.55 7.95
N LEU A 672 -1.06 12.72 8.98
CA LEU A 672 -0.62 13.04 10.34
C LEU A 672 0.66 12.26 10.63
N LYS A 673 1.81 12.94 10.66
CA LYS A 673 3.09 12.32 10.95
C LYS A 673 3.31 12.29 12.47
N THR A 674 3.16 11.14 13.10
CA THR A 674 3.54 10.97 14.51
C THR A 674 5.06 11.07 14.67
N GLY A 675 5.49 11.73 15.75
CA GLY A 675 6.90 11.77 16.16
C GLY A 675 7.21 10.62 17.12
N TRP A 676 7.44 10.96 18.38
CA TRP A 676 7.65 10.00 19.47
C TRP A 676 6.38 9.21 19.83
N PHE A 677 6.54 8.05 20.48
CA PHE A 677 5.47 7.14 20.90
C PHE A 677 4.37 7.78 21.78
N ASP A 678 4.68 8.82 22.55
CA ASP A 678 3.69 9.56 23.35
C ASP A 678 2.97 10.68 22.55
N CYS A 679 3.43 11.01 21.35
CA CYS A 679 2.89 12.11 20.53
C CYS A 679 1.47 11.83 20.02
N ARG A 680 0.49 12.54 20.60
CA ARG A 680 -0.93 12.46 20.23
C ARG A 680 -1.29 13.57 19.26
N LEU A 681 -1.38 13.30 17.95
CA LEU A 681 -1.87 14.26 16.97
C LEU A 681 -3.41 14.22 16.92
N ARG A 682 -4.07 15.39 17.03
CA ARG A 682 -5.54 15.51 17.00
C ARG A 682 -6.02 16.56 16.01
N ILE A 683 -7.13 16.26 15.35
CA ILE A 683 -7.95 17.19 14.55
C ILE A 683 -9.29 17.34 15.28
N HIS A 684 -9.64 18.56 15.67
CA HIS A 684 -10.85 18.90 16.43
C HIS A 684 -11.95 19.48 15.54
N GLU A 685 -11.55 20.22 14.51
CA GLU A 685 -12.44 20.97 13.63
C GLU A 685 -11.81 21.01 12.23
N VAL A 686 -12.62 20.78 11.19
CA VAL A 686 -12.30 21.08 9.80
C VAL A 686 -13.57 21.64 9.18
N ASP A 687 -13.50 22.86 8.64
CA ASP A 687 -14.58 23.45 7.85
C ASP A 687 -14.17 23.38 6.37
N VAL A 688 -15.08 22.98 5.49
CA VAL A 688 -14.88 23.04 4.04
C VAL A 688 -16.05 23.75 3.36
N GLY A 689 -15.81 24.99 2.94
CA GLY A 689 -16.69 25.75 2.06
C GLY A 689 -16.14 25.77 0.63
N PHE A 690 -17.00 25.90 -0.38
CA PHE A 690 -16.58 25.90 -1.78
C PHE A 690 -17.43 26.80 -2.67
N GLU A 691 -16.88 27.23 -3.80
CA GLU A 691 -17.61 27.96 -4.84
C GLU A 691 -17.66 27.18 -6.14
N ALA A 692 -18.86 27.08 -6.70
CA ALA A 692 -19.08 26.56 -8.04
C ALA A 692 -19.33 27.70 -9.05
N ALA A 693 -18.69 27.61 -10.21
CA ALA A 693 -18.96 28.43 -11.39
C ALA A 693 -19.40 27.53 -12.55
N PRO A 694 -20.17 28.02 -13.54
CA PRO A 694 -20.45 27.25 -14.76
C PRO A 694 -19.16 26.90 -15.51
N VAL A 695 -19.17 25.76 -16.20
CA VAL A 695 -18.14 25.42 -17.20
C VAL A 695 -18.37 26.27 -18.46
N GLU A 696 -17.29 26.81 -19.05
CA GLU A 696 -17.30 27.59 -20.31
C GLU A 696 -17.34 26.71 -21.58
#